data_AF-A0AA37BDY6-F1
#
_entry.id   AF-A0AA37BDY6-F1
#
_cell.length_a   1.000
_cell.length_b   1.000
_cell.length_c   1.000
_cell.angle_alpha   90.00
_cell.angle_beta   90.00
_cell.angle_gamma   90.00
#
_symmetry.space_group_name_H-M   'P 1'
#
loop_
_entity.id
_entity.type
_entity.pdbx_description
1 polymer ?
#
loop_
_entity_poly.entity_id
_entity_poly.type
_entity_poly.pdbx_seq_one_letter_code
_entity_poly.pdbx_strand_id
1 'polypeptide(L)'
;MDHGVVSSAATGDWERALITGNGRQGALVYGEPGEFRVTLSHERLFLPVTEPLPPPHTARVLSELHALLYGGRAREAAERVAGLAAEEHPGYAETRWIDPLVPAATLAFSTRAPGGVRRTCDFTTGLVTQEHGPARQEVFASRPADVVAVRLSGAGGLLRLLPPDGEPPVPVRFTSETAPGRLVLRADLPECRPGAMTGYTVECRVDGEAEALPDGLAVRGEALVLVRTVVHGVGRAGGEPCPLDGLPADFGRLLDEHAAVHGGLLARSEVRLPDGGPVERLFTAGRYAVISSSGELPPTLQGVWTGTYDPPWRSGFTLDGNLASAVAALPCTGTPELMLPVFDLADAMMDDFRQNARRLYGCRGILVPAHLSTHGLHNHFGPVWCLTFWTAGAGWLARLYHDHYAHTGDLAFLRERALPFMTEAALFYEDFLDGGGDFVPSYSPENTPAGGDSQACVNATMDVAVVRDLLRNLVRACELLGLDPARWWRLLERLPVYRIAPTGELAEWIGPRHLTDGAPAGGAAGGRADGGSPDGTGGGGGGALPADNHAHRHASHLYPLWYERDPAFDDPRLAAAAELAVRRRLEWWRGEGSDEMAFGLVQLGLAAASLGLAEEAHETLTLLAARYWREENLVSTHNRDAIFNVDVCGGLPALVAAMLVRSSLPGAGYGRVDLLPALPEAWPRGEARGLVVRGGTVERLTWKPGRVEAVVRAWAPLLVTCGIQSARVLPGEALPLTFVGLDAKLIQQLEA
;
A
#
# COMPACT_ATOMS: atom_id res chain seq x y z
N MET A 1 26.58 -6.50 9.28
CA MET A 1 25.22 -6.90 8.89
C MET A 1 25.13 -6.64 7.40
N ASP A 2 24.83 -7.67 6.63
CA ASP A 2 24.65 -7.60 5.18
C ASP A 2 23.29 -6.95 4.89
N HIS A 3 23.23 -5.61 4.88
CA HIS A 3 22.01 -4.84 4.56
C HIS A 3 21.70 -4.89 3.06
N GLY A 4 21.70 -6.05 2.45
CA GLY A 4 21.65 -6.16 1.00
C GLY A 4 21.40 -7.55 0.45
N VAL A 5 21.55 -7.66 -0.86
CA VAL A 5 21.43 -8.90 -1.63
C VAL A 5 22.78 -9.27 -2.21
N VAL A 6 23.09 -10.55 -2.21
CA VAL A 6 24.18 -11.14 -2.99
C VAL A 6 23.60 -12.31 -3.77
N SER A 7 23.78 -12.31 -5.08
CA SER A 7 23.25 -13.33 -5.98
C SER A 7 24.26 -13.66 -7.08
N SER A 8 24.31 -14.93 -7.45
CA SER A 8 25.02 -15.43 -8.63
C SER A 8 24.07 -15.84 -9.76
N ALA A 9 22.77 -15.57 -9.59
CA ALA A 9 21.76 -15.92 -10.57
C ALA A 9 21.80 -14.96 -11.77
N ALA A 10 22.00 -15.52 -12.95
CA ALA A 10 21.81 -14.84 -14.21
C ALA A 10 20.31 -14.72 -14.52
N THR A 11 19.87 -13.62 -15.12
CA THR A 11 18.46 -13.42 -15.50
C THR A 11 18.28 -12.39 -16.60
N GLY A 12 17.48 -12.73 -17.61
CA GLY A 12 16.87 -11.80 -18.57
C GLY A 12 15.44 -11.40 -18.20
N ASP A 13 14.87 -12.05 -17.17
CA ASP A 13 13.55 -11.72 -16.64
C ASP A 13 13.64 -10.46 -15.76
N TRP A 14 12.81 -9.46 -16.09
CA TRP A 14 12.76 -8.18 -15.42
C TRP A 14 12.21 -8.29 -13.99
N GLU A 15 11.35 -9.28 -13.70
CA GLU A 15 10.84 -9.52 -12.34
C GLU A 15 11.92 -10.06 -11.39
N ARG A 16 13.04 -10.53 -11.95
CA ARG A 16 14.23 -11.05 -11.24
C ARG A 16 15.41 -10.09 -11.30
N ALA A 17 15.25 -8.91 -11.90
CA ALA A 17 16.26 -7.86 -11.90
C ALA A 17 16.47 -7.33 -10.46
N LEU A 18 17.66 -6.75 -10.21
CA LEU A 18 17.89 -5.98 -8.99
C LEU A 18 17.31 -4.58 -9.18
N ILE A 19 16.70 -4.03 -8.14
CA ILE A 19 16.03 -2.74 -8.18
C ILE A 19 16.90 -1.64 -7.55
N THR A 20 16.90 -0.46 -8.17
CA THR A 20 17.36 0.79 -7.54
C THR A 20 16.48 1.94 -8.02
N GLY A 21 16.23 2.92 -7.15
CA GLY A 21 15.29 4.01 -7.42
C GLY A 21 15.45 5.16 -6.44
N ASN A 22 15.07 6.36 -6.86
CA ASN A 22 15.13 7.55 -6.02
C ASN A 22 13.73 8.13 -5.72
N GLY A 23 12.69 7.34 -5.97
CA GLY A 23 11.29 7.75 -5.97
C GLY A 23 10.78 8.22 -7.32
N ARG A 24 11.63 8.88 -8.12
CA ARG A 24 11.25 9.46 -9.42
C ARG A 24 11.74 8.64 -10.59
N GLN A 25 13.04 8.37 -10.60
CA GLN A 25 13.74 7.53 -11.58
C GLN A 25 13.83 6.12 -11.00
N GLY A 26 13.49 5.13 -11.81
CA GLY A 26 13.64 3.71 -11.50
C GLY A 26 14.60 3.03 -12.46
N ALA A 27 15.32 2.02 -11.95
CA ALA A 27 16.18 1.16 -12.75
C ALA A 27 16.04 -0.31 -12.33
N LEU A 28 15.83 -1.17 -13.33
CA LEU A 28 15.89 -2.62 -13.23
C LEU A 28 17.21 -3.09 -13.85
N VAL A 29 18.10 -3.64 -13.03
CA VAL A 29 19.45 -4.05 -13.45
C VAL A 29 19.47 -5.58 -13.63
N TYR A 30 19.54 -6.05 -14.87
CA TYR A 30 19.41 -7.47 -15.27
C TYR A 30 20.70 -8.26 -15.00
N GLY A 31 20.75 -9.57 -15.22
CA GLY A 31 21.94 -10.37 -14.92
C GLY A 31 22.43 -11.23 -16.08
N GLU A 32 22.30 -10.77 -17.32
CA GLU A 32 22.62 -11.58 -18.51
C GLU A 32 24.13 -11.60 -18.81
N PRO A 33 24.73 -12.78 -19.09
CA PRO A 33 26.13 -12.83 -19.50
C PRO A 33 26.38 -12.10 -20.84
N GLY A 34 27.45 -11.29 -20.89
CA GLY A 34 27.91 -10.64 -22.13
C GLY A 34 27.23 -9.30 -22.46
N GLU A 35 26.22 -8.91 -21.70
CA GLU A 35 25.57 -7.60 -21.84
C GLU A 35 25.09 -7.09 -20.48
N PHE A 36 25.55 -5.88 -20.10
CA PHE A 36 24.94 -5.18 -18.99
C PHE A 36 23.70 -4.46 -19.48
N ARG A 37 22.54 -4.82 -18.93
CA ARG A 37 21.25 -4.29 -19.32
C ARG A 37 20.56 -3.61 -18.15
N VAL A 38 20.05 -2.41 -18.38
CA VAL A 38 19.28 -1.62 -17.41
C VAL A 38 18.00 -1.10 -18.07
N THR A 39 16.84 -1.49 -17.55
CA THR A 39 15.56 -0.89 -17.95
C THR A 39 15.29 0.31 -17.05
N LEU A 40 14.98 1.45 -17.67
CA LEU A 40 14.77 2.75 -17.04
C LEU A 40 13.28 3.05 -16.99
N SER A 41 12.81 3.66 -15.91
CA SER A 41 11.41 4.04 -15.70
C SER A 41 11.31 5.39 -14.97
N HIS A 42 10.11 5.98 -14.98
CA HIS A 42 9.85 7.25 -14.30
C HIS A 42 8.45 7.26 -13.67
N GLU A 43 8.32 7.75 -12.43
CA GLU A 43 7.09 7.70 -11.62
C GLU A 43 5.84 8.29 -12.30
N ARG A 44 6.04 9.25 -13.21
CA ARG A 44 4.97 9.93 -13.96
C ARG A 44 4.69 9.35 -15.36
N LEU A 45 5.38 8.29 -15.76
CA LEU A 45 5.29 7.74 -17.12
C LEU A 45 4.10 6.76 -17.21
N PHE A 46 2.91 7.31 -17.03
CA PHE A 46 1.65 6.61 -17.25
C PHE A 46 1.20 6.80 -18.69
N LEU A 47 1.31 5.76 -19.51
CA LEU A 47 1.00 5.82 -20.94
C LEU A 47 -0.52 6.03 -21.14
N PRO A 48 -0.97 7.07 -21.85
CA PRO A 48 -2.39 7.30 -22.06
C PRO A 48 -2.97 6.27 -23.03
N VAL A 49 -3.70 5.27 -22.51
CA VAL A 49 -4.25 4.16 -23.31
C VAL A 49 -5.76 4.29 -23.47
N THR A 50 -6.47 4.54 -22.38
CA THR A 50 -7.93 4.58 -22.36
C THR A 50 -8.39 5.98 -21.97
N GLU A 51 -9.22 6.63 -22.80
CA GLU A 51 -9.76 7.94 -22.45
C GLU A 51 -10.65 7.86 -21.18
N PRO A 52 -10.42 8.69 -20.16
CA PRO A 52 -11.26 8.67 -18.98
C PRO A 52 -12.68 9.16 -19.32
N LEU A 53 -13.70 8.39 -18.93
CA LEU A 53 -15.09 8.79 -19.07
C LEU A 53 -15.66 9.22 -17.71
N PRO A 54 -16.63 10.15 -17.68
CA PRO A 54 -17.35 10.45 -16.45
C PRO A 54 -18.00 9.19 -15.88
N PRO A 55 -17.98 8.95 -14.56
CA PRO A 55 -18.64 7.81 -13.95
C PRO A 55 -20.13 7.73 -14.36
N PRO A 56 -20.73 6.54 -14.49
CA PRO A 56 -22.12 6.40 -14.91
C PRO A 56 -23.06 7.14 -13.95
N HIS A 57 -24.15 7.71 -14.47
CA HIS A 57 -25.07 8.51 -13.66
C HIS A 57 -26.03 7.63 -12.82
N THR A 58 -25.49 6.75 -11.97
CA THR A 58 -26.29 5.80 -11.17
C THR A 58 -27.19 6.50 -10.14
N ALA A 59 -26.94 7.78 -9.82
CA ALA A 59 -27.82 8.58 -8.97
C ALA A 59 -29.28 8.57 -9.44
N ARG A 60 -29.53 8.45 -10.76
CA ARG A 60 -30.88 8.43 -11.34
C ARG A 60 -31.65 7.11 -11.14
N VAL A 61 -30.95 6.05 -10.73
CA VAL A 61 -31.52 4.70 -10.53
C VAL A 61 -31.30 4.18 -9.10
N LEU A 62 -30.86 5.00 -8.14
CA LEU A 62 -30.59 4.54 -6.77
C LEU A 62 -31.77 3.85 -6.11
N SER A 63 -32.99 4.37 -6.26
CA SER A 63 -34.19 3.74 -5.69
C SER A 63 -34.43 2.33 -6.25
N GLU A 64 -34.08 2.09 -7.53
CA GLU A 64 -34.13 0.76 -8.15
C GLU A 64 -33.04 -0.15 -7.54
N LEU A 65 -31.81 0.34 -7.41
CA LEU A 65 -30.70 -0.40 -6.80
C LEU A 65 -31.01 -0.79 -5.35
N HIS A 66 -31.55 0.13 -4.55
CA HIS A 66 -31.95 -0.13 -3.17
C HIS A 66 -33.03 -1.23 -3.12
N ALA A 67 -34.04 -1.15 -3.99
CA ALA A 67 -35.10 -2.16 -4.05
C ALA A 67 -34.56 -3.56 -4.42
N LEU A 68 -33.62 -3.63 -5.37
CA LEU A 68 -32.96 -4.89 -5.74
C LEU A 68 -32.17 -5.46 -4.55
N LEU A 69 -31.36 -4.64 -3.88
CA LEU A 69 -30.48 -5.09 -2.80
C LEU A 69 -31.26 -5.49 -1.54
N TYR A 70 -32.26 -4.71 -1.13
CA TYR A 70 -33.15 -5.12 -0.04
C TYR A 70 -33.99 -6.34 -0.41
N GLY A 71 -34.28 -6.56 -1.69
CA GLY A 71 -34.93 -7.76 -2.20
C GLY A 71 -34.01 -8.99 -2.36
N GLY A 72 -32.73 -8.89 -1.99
CA GLY A 72 -31.76 -9.98 -2.14
C GLY A 72 -31.27 -10.24 -3.57
N ARG A 73 -31.53 -9.32 -4.51
CA ARG A 73 -31.18 -9.43 -5.95
C ARG A 73 -29.87 -8.70 -6.25
N ALA A 74 -28.80 -9.09 -5.56
CA ALA A 74 -27.50 -8.41 -5.59
C ALA A 74 -26.78 -8.45 -6.95
N ARG A 75 -26.84 -9.58 -7.67
CA ARG A 75 -26.29 -9.73 -9.02
C ARG A 75 -26.95 -8.77 -10.01
N GLU A 76 -28.28 -8.67 -9.96
CA GLU A 76 -29.06 -7.80 -10.85
C GLU A 76 -28.81 -6.31 -10.57
N ALA A 77 -28.53 -5.93 -9.33
CA ALA A 77 -28.12 -4.56 -9.00
C ALA A 77 -26.77 -4.20 -9.66
N ALA A 78 -25.78 -5.09 -9.62
CA ALA A 78 -24.48 -4.90 -10.26
C ALA A 78 -24.60 -4.86 -11.80
N GLU A 79 -25.41 -5.75 -12.38
CA GLU A 79 -25.71 -5.75 -13.81
C GLU A 79 -26.45 -4.49 -14.26
N ARG A 80 -27.35 -3.96 -13.42
CA ARG A 80 -28.06 -2.71 -13.73
C ARG A 80 -27.10 -1.54 -13.90
N VAL A 81 -26.07 -1.43 -13.05
CA VAL A 81 -25.03 -0.39 -13.17
C VAL A 81 -24.24 -0.54 -14.48
N ALA A 82 -23.80 -1.75 -14.80
CA ALA A 82 -23.07 -2.03 -16.04
C ALA A 82 -23.93 -1.71 -17.28
N GLY A 83 -25.19 -2.14 -17.29
CA GLY A 83 -26.15 -1.84 -18.35
C GLY A 83 -26.41 -0.34 -18.51
N LEU A 84 -26.60 0.38 -17.40
CA LEU A 84 -26.77 1.84 -17.40
C LEU A 84 -25.56 2.56 -18.02
N ALA A 85 -24.36 2.12 -17.69
CA ALA A 85 -23.13 2.70 -18.20
C ALA A 85 -23.02 2.50 -19.72
N ALA A 86 -23.31 1.29 -20.21
CA ALA A 86 -23.34 0.98 -21.63
C ALA A 86 -24.43 1.74 -22.40
N GLU A 87 -25.59 2.00 -21.78
CA GLU A 87 -26.64 2.89 -22.32
C GLU A 87 -26.15 4.34 -22.44
N GLU A 88 -25.37 4.83 -21.47
CA GLU A 88 -24.88 6.22 -21.43
C GLU A 88 -23.73 6.48 -22.39
N HIS A 89 -22.84 5.51 -22.61
CA HIS A 89 -21.71 5.68 -23.51
C HIS A 89 -21.17 4.33 -24.06
N PRO A 90 -20.89 4.22 -25.37
CA PRO A 90 -20.39 2.97 -25.98
C PRO A 90 -19.04 2.51 -25.41
N GLY A 91 -18.24 3.42 -24.85
CA GLY A 91 -16.99 3.10 -24.16
C GLY A 91 -17.16 2.27 -22.88
N TYR A 92 -18.37 2.05 -22.39
CA TYR A 92 -18.67 1.14 -21.28
C TYR A 92 -19.14 -0.25 -21.73
N ALA A 93 -19.05 -0.57 -23.03
CA ALA A 93 -19.30 -1.92 -23.53
C ALA A 93 -18.33 -2.96 -22.92
N GLU A 94 -17.14 -2.52 -22.52
CA GLU A 94 -16.14 -3.32 -21.81
C GLU A 94 -15.61 -2.54 -20.60
N THR A 95 -14.97 -3.26 -19.67
CA THR A 95 -14.34 -2.66 -18.49
C THR A 95 -13.22 -1.70 -18.88
N ARG A 96 -13.28 -0.47 -18.37
CA ARG A 96 -12.31 0.59 -18.68
C ARG A 96 -11.14 0.58 -17.70
N TRP A 97 -9.96 0.23 -18.17
CA TRP A 97 -8.75 0.26 -17.36
C TRP A 97 -8.13 1.66 -17.30
N ILE A 98 -7.52 1.96 -16.15
CA ILE A 98 -6.65 3.13 -15.94
C ILE A 98 -5.39 3.05 -16.80
N ASP A 99 -4.68 4.18 -16.95
CA ASP A 99 -3.43 4.23 -17.71
C ASP A 99 -2.30 3.46 -17.00
N PRO A 100 -1.49 2.65 -17.71
CA PRO A 100 -0.40 1.89 -17.13
C PRO A 100 0.89 2.68 -16.93
N LEU A 101 1.60 2.40 -15.82
CA LEU A 101 3.01 2.78 -15.67
C LEU A 101 3.86 1.89 -16.60
N VAL A 102 4.65 2.49 -17.51
CA VAL A 102 5.44 1.73 -18.50
C VAL A 102 6.93 2.09 -18.45
N PRO A 103 7.84 1.23 -18.96
CA PRO A 103 9.26 1.55 -19.05
C PRO A 103 9.53 2.70 -20.03
N ALA A 104 10.62 3.43 -19.78
CA ALA A 104 11.06 4.57 -20.59
C ALA A 104 12.08 4.17 -21.67
N ALA A 105 13.09 3.38 -21.32
CA ALA A 105 14.13 2.93 -22.25
C ALA A 105 14.91 1.74 -21.70
N THR A 106 15.68 1.08 -22.57
CA THR A 106 16.74 0.14 -22.18
C THR A 106 18.11 0.76 -22.44
N LEU A 107 18.95 0.86 -21.41
CA LEU A 107 20.38 1.11 -21.55
C LEU A 107 21.12 -0.23 -21.64
N ALA A 108 21.77 -0.49 -22.77
CA ALA A 108 22.48 -1.74 -23.03
C ALA A 108 23.97 -1.47 -23.27
N PHE A 109 24.84 -2.22 -22.58
CA PHE A 109 26.28 -2.21 -22.80
C PHE A 109 26.76 -3.62 -23.13
N SER A 110 26.97 -3.86 -24.43
CA SER A 110 27.43 -5.16 -24.93
C SER A 110 28.95 -5.24 -24.81
N THR A 111 29.47 -6.27 -24.12
CA THR A 111 30.90 -6.45 -23.86
C THR A 111 31.33 -7.90 -24.04
N ARG A 112 32.57 -8.13 -24.47
CA ARG A 112 33.14 -9.48 -24.68
C ARG A 112 34.02 -9.85 -23.49
N ALA A 113 33.39 -10.06 -22.34
CA ALA A 113 34.08 -10.48 -21.11
C ALA A 113 33.62 -11.90 -20.70
N PRO A 114 34.51 -12.90 -20.71
CA PRO A 114 34.18 -14.23 -20.23
C PRO A 114 34.15 -14.26 -18.70
N GLY A 115 33.12 -14.86 -18.10
CA GLY A 115 33.07 -15.05 -16.64
C GLY A 115 31.68 -15.38 -16.12
N GLY A 116 31.64 -15.85 -14.87
CA GLY A 116 30.38 -16.02 -14.13
C GLY A 116 29.77 -14.67 -13.73
N VAL A 117 28.47 -14.69 -13.43
CA VAL A 117 27.71 -13.51 -13.00
C VAL A 117 27.78 -13.40 -11.48
N ARG A 118 28.18 -12.25 -10.95
CA ARG A 118 27.98 -11.88 -9.55
C ARG A 118 27.25 -10.56 -9.48
N ARG A 119 26.21 -10.50 -8.66
CA ARG A 119 25.34 -9.33 -8.52
C ARG A 119 25.10 -9.04 -7.05
N THR A 120 25.18 -7.78 -6.65
CA THR A 120 24.90 -7.35 -5.28
C THR A 120 24.07 -6.09 -5.28
N CYS A 121 23.29 -5.87 -4.24
CA CYS A 121 22.62 -4.60 -3.95
C CYS A 121 22.84 -4.24 -2.49
N ASP A 122 23.41 -3.08 -2.19
CA ASP A 122 23.49 -2.52 -0.84
C ASP A 122 22.30 -1.60 -0.60
N PHE A 123 21.39 -1.97 0.30
CA PHE A 123 20.18 -1.18 0.57
C PHE A 123 20.48 0.17 1.20
N THR A 124 21.62 0.34 1.89
CA THR A 124 22.00 1.61 2.53
C THR A 124 22.39 2.69 1.52
N THR A 125 22.70 2.29 0.29
CA THR A 125 23.13 3.18 -0.80
C THR A 125 22.33 2.99 -2.09
N GLY A 126 21.49 1.94 -2.17
CA GLY A 126 20.85 1.52 -3.42
C GLY A 126 21.82 1.11 -4.53
N LEU A 127 23.10 0.88 -4.19
CA LEU A 127 24.14 0.55 -5.16
C LEU A 127 24.02 -0.91 -5.59
N VAL A 128 23.65 -1.10 -6.85
CA VAL A 128 23.69 -2.39 -7.52
C VAL A 128 25.05 -2.56 -8.19
N THR A 129 25.79 -3.60 -7.85
CA THR A 129 27.04 -3.99 -8.54
C THR A 129 26.83 -5.27 -9.31
N GLN A 130 27.34 -5.33 -10.54
CA GLN A 130 27.32 -6.51 -11.39
C GLN A 130 28.69 -6.75 -11.99
N GLU A 131 29.11 -8.02 -12.01
CA GLU A 131 30.42 -8.44 -12.48
C GLU A 131 30.27 -9.62 -13.45
N HIS A 132 30.91 -9.50 -14.61
CA HIS A 132 31.08 -10.55 -15.62
C HIS A 132 32.57 -10.69 -15.93
N GLY A 133 33.26 -11.56 -15.18
CA GLY A 133 34.72 -11.66 -15.26
C GLY A 133 35.37 -10.31 -14.91
N PRO A 134 36.19 -9.70 -15.80
CA PRO A 134 36.77 -8.38 -15.54
C PRO A 134 35.80 -7.22 -15.76
N ALA A 135 34.71 -7.41 -16.51
CA ALA A 135 33.74 -6.35 -16.77
C ALA A 135 32.87 -6.11 -15.54
N ARG A 136 32.65 -4.84 -15.19
CA ARG A 136 31.87 -4.44 -14.01
C ARG A 136 30.95 -3.27 -14.33
N GLN A 137 29.72 -3.36 -13.84
CA GLN A 137 28.72 -2.29 -13.85
C GLN A 137 28.29 -1.98 -12.42
N GLU A 138 28.21 -0.70 -12.11
CA GLU A 138 27.66 -0.19 -10.85
C GLU A 138 26.54 0.80 -11.14
N VAL A 139 25.37 0.61 -10.53
CA VAL A 139 24.16 1.40 -10.82
C VAL A 139 23.51 1.84 -9.51
N PHE A 140 23.17 3.12 -9.41
CA PHE A 140 22.26 3.61 -8.37
C PHE A 140 21.44 4.79 -8.88
N ALA A 141 20.26 5.02 -8.31
CA ALA A 141 19.45 6.20 -8.59
C ALA A 141 19.69 7.29 -7.53
N SER A 142 20.34 8.39 -7.92
CA SER A 142 20.65 9.48 -7.01
C SER A 142 19.43 10.37 -6.76
N ARG A 143 19.00 10.45 -5.50
CA ARG A 143 17.92 11.35 -5.05
C ARG A 143 18.29 12.84 -5.18
N PRO A 144 19.46 13.32 -4.71
CA PRO A 144 19.82 14.74 -4.85
C PRO A 144 20.03 15.19 -6.31
N ALA A 145 20.58 14.31 -7.15
CA ALA A 145 20.91 14.66 -8.54
C ALA A 145 19.78 14.35 -9.54
N ASP A 146 18.72 13.64 -9.13
CA ASP A 146 17.60 13.22 -9.99
C ASP A 146 18.07 12.51 -11.28
N VAL A 147 18.97 11.53 -11.13
CA VAL A 147 19.54 10.72 -12.23
C VAL A 147 19.75 9.28 -11.79
N VAL A 148 19.76 8.36 -12.77
CA VAL A 148 20.40 7.05 -12.62
C VAL A 148 21.87 7.19 -13.01
N ALA A 149 22.79 6.89 -12.10
CA ALA A 149 24.23 6.90 -12.34
C ALA A 149 24.72 5.47 -12.58
N VAL A 150 25.43 5.27 -13.70
CA VAL A 150 26.00 3.97 -14.10
C VAL A 150 27.50 4.13 -14.29
N ARG A 151 28.32 3.38 -13.55
CA ARG A 151 29.75 3.25 -13.82
C ARG A 151 30.04 1.93 -14.54
N LEU A 152 30.67 2.01 -15.70
CA LEU A 152 31.15 0.88 -16.48
C LEU A 152 32.66 0.81 -16.35
N SER A 153 33.23 -0.36 -16.07
CA SER A 153 34.68 -0.53 -15.93
C SER A 153 35.16 -1.94 -16.29
N GLY A 154 36.48 -2.09 -16.43
CA GLY A 154 37.15 -3.37 -16.61
C GLY A 154 37.00 -4.05 -17.98
N ALA A 155 36.18 -3.52 -18.87
CA ALA A 155 36.13 -3.91 -20.28
C ALA A 155 35.58 -2.80 -21.18
N GLY A 156 36.03 -2.76 -22.44
CA GLY A 156 35.42 -1.94 -23.48
C GLY A 156 34.18 -2.60 -24.09
N GLY A 157 33.35 -1.80 -24.76
CA GLY A 157 32.09 -2.29 -25.32
C GLY A 157 31.30 -1.22 -26.06
N LEU A 158 30.09 -1.59 -26.50
CA LEU A 158 29.16 -0.69 -27.18
C LEU A 158 28.01 -0.34 -26.25
N LEU A 159 27.87 0.94 -25.91
CA LEU A 159 26.78 1.50 -25.13
C LEU A 159 25.67 2.01 -26.05
N ARG A 160 24.42 1.58 -25.81
CA ARG A 160 23.25 1.95 -26.62
C ARG A 160 22.09 2.33 -25.71
N LEU A 161 21.28 3.27 -26.19
CA LEU A 161 20.00 3.65 -25.59
C LEU A 161 18.89 3.24 -26.56
N LEU A 162 18.07 2.29 -26.15
CA LEU A 162 17.08 1.62 -26.98
C LEU A 162 15.67 1.91 -26.47
N PRO A 163 14.64 1.89 -27.35
CA PRO A 163 13.25 1.80 -26.90
C PRO A 163 13.05 0.63 -25.93
N PRO A 164 12.03 0.70 -25.05
CA PRO A 164 11.67 -0.43 -24.22
C PRO A 164 11.31 -1.67 -25.03
N ASP A 165 11.51 -2.85 -24.45
CA ASP A 165 11.08 -4.11 -25.05
C ASP A 165 9.55 -4.18 -25.16
N GLY A 166 9.07 -4.89 -26.18
CA GLY A 166 7.66 -5.08 -26.44
C GLY A 166 7.05 -4.00 -27.33
N GLU A 167 5.76 -4.15 -27.62
CA GLU A 167 5.00 -3.22 -28.45
C GLU A 167 4.10 -2.35 -27.55
N PRO A 168 4.15 -1.01 -27.70
CA PRO A 168 3.27 -0.14 -26.93
C PRO A 168 1.81 -0.33 -27.36
N PRO A 169 0.84 -0.29 -26.42
CA PRO A 169 -0.59 -0.46 -26.71
C PRO A 169 -1.20 0.70 -27.50
N VAL A 170 -0.47 1.80 -27.66
CA VAL A 170 -0.81 2.96 -28.48
C VAL A 170 0.40 3.37 -29.33
N PRO A 171 0.21 4.07 -30.46
CA PRO A 171 1.33 4.51 -31.27
C PRO A 171 2.31 5.39 -30.50
N VAL A 172 3.61 5.05 -30.52
CA VAL A 172 4.70 5.87 -29.97
C VAL A 172 5.76 6.03 -31.05
N ARG A 173 6.16 7.28 -31.31
CA ARG A 173 7.23 7.57 -32.28
C ARG A 173 8.56 7.75 -31.53
N PHE A 174 9.47 6.81 -31.73
CA PHE A 174 10.82 6.89 -31.19
C PHE A 174 11.78 7.58 -32.17
N THR A 175 12.58 8.50 -31.66
CA THR A 175 13.76 9.04 -32.36
C THR A 175 14.97 8.96 -31.45
N SER A 176 16.11 8.54 -32.00
CA SER A 176 17.37 8.43 -31.28
C SER A 176 18.42 9.38 -31.86
N GLU A 177 19.27 9.89 -30.99
CA GLU A 177 20.38 10.77 -31.34
C GLU A 177 21.63 10.29 -30.61
N THR A 178 22.72 10.15 -31.36
CA THR A 178 24.05 9.84 -30.83
C THR A 178 24.99 10.98 -31.16
N ALA A 179 25.64 11.52 -30.14
CA ALA A 179 26.65 12.57 -30.25
C ALA A 179 27.85 12.23 -29.35
N PRO A 180 29.03 12.84 -29.54
CA PRO A 180 30.15 12.64 -28.62
C PRO A 180 29.73 12.85 -27.16
N GLY A 181 29.88 11.82 -26.32
CA GLY A 181 29.50 11.86 -24.90
C GLY A 181 28.00 11.92 -24.62
N ARG A 182 27.12 11.71 -25.61
CA ARG A 182 25.66 11.85 -25.44
C ARG A 182 24.86 10.79 -26.21
N LEU A 183 23.84 10.27 -25.55
CA LEU A 183 22.78 9.46 -26.17
C LEU A 183 21.43 10.06 -25.77
N VAL A 184 20.51 10.22 -26.72
CA VAL A 184 19.17 10.71 -26.44
C VAL A 184 18.15 9.82 -27.14
N LEU A 185 17.11 9.43 -26.41
CA LEU A 185 15.92 8.78 -26.95
C LEU A 185 14.71 9.69 -26.65
N ARG A 186 14.00 10.10 -27.70
CA ARG A 186 12.74 10.85 -27.58
C ARG A 186 11.60 9.96 -28.02
N ALA A 187 10.52 9.97 -27.24
CA ALA A 187 9.29 9.28 -27.52
C ALA A 187 8.17 10.32 -27.63
N ASP A 188 7.63 10.49 -28.83
CA ASP A 188 6.50 11.38 -29.08
C ASP A 188 5.22 10.56 -29.17
N LEU A 189 4.16 11.03 -28.50
CA LEU A 189 2.84 10.45 -28.59
C LEU A 189 2.02 11.28 -29.60
N PRO A 190 1.77 10.77 -30.82
CA PRO A 190 1.11 11.52 -31.89
C PRO A 190 -0.36 11.79 -31.59
N GLU A 191 -0.99 10.96 -30.76
CA GLU A 191 -2.38 11.05 -30.37
C GLU A 191 -2.45 11.19 -28.84
N CYS A 192 -2.61 12.42 -28.36
CA CYS A 192 -2.74 12.72 -26.93
C CYS A 192 -4.01 13.49 -26.65
N ARG A 193 -4.74 13.03 -25.63
CA ARG A 193 -5.84 13.79 -25.06
C ARG A 193 -5.30 14.99 -24.24
N PRO A 194 -6.06 16.10 -24.16
CA PRO A 194 -5.68 17.23 -23.32
C PRO A 194 -5.40 16.82 -21.86
N GLY A 195 -4.30 17.31 -21.29
CA GLY A 195 -3.91 17.02 -19.90
C GLY A 195 -3.18 15.70 -19.69
N ALA A 196 -3.08 14.82 -20.69
CA ALA A 196 -2.21 13.66 -20.64
C ALA A 196 -0.76 14.03 -21.03
N MET A 197 0.19 13.13 -20.74
CA MET A 197 1.55 13.28 -21.22
C MET A 197 1.59 13.32 -22.76
N THR A 198 2.48 14.16 -23.31
CA THR A 198 2.64 14.32 -24.77
C THR A 198 3.83 13.53 -25.32
N GLY A 199 4.64 12.96 -24.44
CA GLY A 199 5.85 12.24 -24.78
C GLY A 199 6.83 12.21 -23.62
N TYR A 200 8.04 11.73 -23.86
CA TYR A 200 9.12 11.75 -22.88
C TYR A 200 10.49 11.75 -23.57
N THR A 201 11.53 12.06 -22.81
CA THR A 201 12.92 12.01 -23.27
C THR A 201 13.77 11.31 -22.24
N VAL A 202 14.60 10.37 -22.69
CA VAL A 202 15.68 9.77 -21.92
C VAL A 202 16.99 10.32 -22.46
N GLU A 203 17.73 11.01 -21.60
CA GLU A 203 18.99 11.66 -21.94
C GLU A 203 20.12 11.01 -21.13
N CYS A 204 21.21 10.66 -21.82
CA CYS A 204 22.43 10.15 -21.22
C CYS A 204 23.59 11.12 -21.47
N ARG A 205 24.31 11.50 -20.41
CA ARG A 205 25.65 12.09 -20.48
C ARG A 205 26.68 11.02 -20.17
N VAL A 206 27.72 10.90 -20.99
CA VAL A 206 28.78 9.90 -20.86
C VAL A 206 30.12 10.57 -20.69
N ASP A 207 30.72 10.41 -19.51
CA ASP A 207 32.04 10.90 -19.14
C ASP A 207 33.04 9.73 -19.17
N GLY A 208 34.08 9.83 -20.00
CA GLY A 208 35.08 8.77 -20.21
C GLY A 208 35.59 8.72 -21.66
N GLU A 209 36.43 7.74 -21.99
CA GLU A 209 36.85 7.53 -23.39
C GLU A 209 35.72 6.86 -24.19
N ALA A 210 34.89 7.67 -24.87
CA ALA A 210 33.77 7.20 -25.67
C ALA A 210 33.77 7.80 -27.08
N GLU A 211 33.73 6.94 -28.11
CA GLU A 211 33.69 7.32 -29.52
C GLU A 211 32.27 7.15 -30.08
N ALA A 212 31.74 8.17 -30.75
CA ALA A 212 30.40 8.13 -31.32
C ALA A 212 30.35 7.24 -32.58
N LEU A 213 29.42 6.29 -32.57
CA LEU A 213 29.07 5.43 -33.71
C LEU A 213 27.62 5.72 -34.15
N PRO A 214 27.19 5.26 -35.35
CA PRO A 214 25.82 5.50 -35.82
C PRO A 214 24.72 5.03 -34.87
N ASP A 215 25.01 4.03 -34.04
CA ASP A 215 24.02 3.27 -33.26
C ASP A 215 24.36 3.17 -31.76
N GLY A 216 25.33 3.97 -31.28
CA GLY A 216 25.75 4.00 -29.88
C GLY A 216 27.12 4.65 -29.66
N LEU A 217 27.65 4.49 -28.45
CA LEU A 217 28.99 4.96 -28.08
C LEU A 217 29.92 3.76 -27.84
N ALA A 218 31.06 3.72 -28.54
CA ALA A 218 32.12 2.76 -28.26
C ALA A 218 32.94 3.26 -27.08
N VAL A 219 32.78 2.62 -25.92
CA VAL A 219 33.46 2.97 -24.67
C VAL A 219 34.74 2.16 -24.52
N ARG A 220 35.83 2.85 -24.15
CA ARG A 220 37.14 2.27 -23.82
C ARG A 220 37.45 2.58 -22.36
N GLY A 221 37.82 1.57 -21.57
CA GLY A 221 38.15 1.77 -20.16
C GLY A 221 36.93 2.06 -19.28
N GLU A 222 37.11 2.94 -18.30
CA GLU A 222 36.05 3.34 -17.37
C GLU A 222 35.21 4.49 -17.93
N ALA A 223 33.89 4.42 -17.74
CA ALA A 223 32.98 5.50 -18.06
C ALA A 223 31.88 5.67 -17.00
N LEU A 224 31.50 6.92 -16.74
CA LEU A 224 30.33 7.30 -15.98
C LEU A 224 29.22 7.70 -16.96
N VAL A 225 28.06 7.07 -16.84
CA VAL A 225 26.85 7.41 -17.58
C VAL A 225 25.83 7.96 -16.60
N LEU A 226 25.42 9.21 -16.79
CA LEU A 226 24.31 9.82 -16.06
C LEU A 226 23.07 9.80 -16.95
N VAL A 227 22.00 9.18 -16.47
CA VAL A 227 20.76 9.01 -17.22
C VAL A 227 19.61 9.73 -16.53
N ARG A 228 18.81 10.47 -17.29
CA ARG A 228 17.58 11.09 -16.80
C ARG A 228 16.43 10.86 -17.75
N THR A 229 15.30 10.42 -17.21
CA THR A 229 14.01 10.42 -17.89
C THR A 229 13.23 11.68 -17.53
N VAL A 230 12.69 12.38 -18.53
CA VAL A 230 11.82 13.54 -18.39
C VAL A 230 10.52 13.27 -19.13
N VAL A 231 9.38 13.36 -18.44
CA VAL A 231 8.04 13.19 -19.02
C VAL A 231 7.49 14.57 -19.41
N HIS A 232 6.95 14.68 -20.63
CA HIS A 232 6.47 15.93 -21.22
C HIS A 232 4.94 16.03 -21.12
N GLY A 233 4.41 17.26 -21.06
CA GLY A 233 2.97 17.52 -21.05
C GLY A 233 2.27 17.33 -19.69
N VAL A 234 3.01 16.85 -18.67
CA VAL A 234 2.54 16.75 -17.29
C VAL A 234 3.37 17.63 -16.37
N GLY A 235 2.73 18.25 -15.38
CA GLY A 235 3.41 19.12 -14.42
C GLY A 235 4.45 18.38 -13.57
N ARG A 236 5.51 19.10 -13.18
CA ARG A 236 6.54 18.66 -12.23
C ARG A 236 6.51 19.57 -11.00
N ALA A 237 6.45 19.00 -9.80
CA ALA A 237 6.61 19.78 -8.59
C ALA A 237 8.11 20.12 -8.37
N GLY A 238 8.43 21.26 -7.78
CA GLY A 238 9.83 21.59 -7.43
C GLY A 238 10.74 22.10 -8.55
N GLY A 239 10.19 22.48 -9.72
CA GLY A 239 10.94 23.15 -10.80
C GLY A 239 11.77 22.23 -11.69
N GLU A 240 12.46 22.81 -12.69
CA GLU A 240 13.33 22.04 -13.60
C GLU A 240 14.61 21.57 -12.88
N PRO A 241 15.04 20.31 -13.10
CA PRO A 241 16.26 19.80 -12.50
C PRO A 241 17.49 20.49 -13.10
N CYS A 242 18.60 20.50 -12.36
CA CYS A 242 19.90 20.90 -12.90
C CYS A 242 20.19 20.10 -14.19
N PRO A 243 20.52 20.75 -15.33
CA PRO A 243 20.88 20.05 -16.56
C PRO A 243 21.97 19.00 -16.31
N LEU A 244 21.97 17.90 -17.08
CA LEU A 244 22.97 16.85 -16.89
C LEU A 244 24.39 17.40 -16.96
N ASP A 245 24.68 18.35 -17.84
CA ASP A 245 26.00 18.96 -18.00
C ASP A 245 26.47 19.76 -16.76
N GLY A 246 25.56 20.13 -15.87
CA GLY A 246 25.86 20.80 -14.60
C GLY A 246 26.19 19.86 -13.43
N LEU A 247 26.03 18.54 -13.61
CA LEU A 247 26.31 17.55 -12.56
C LEU A 247 27.79 17.16 -12.52
N PRO A 248 28.34 16.76 -11.35
CA PRO A 248 29.73 16.32 -11.26
C PRO A 248 29.97 15.06 -12.10
N ALA A 249 31.12 14.99 -12.79
CA ALA A 249 31.60 13.79 -13.48
C ALA A 249 32.38 12.87 -12.51
N ASP A 250 31.79 12.60 -11.35
CA ASP A 250 32.41 11.82 -10.26
C ASP A 250 31.36 10.90 -9.62
N PHE A 251 31.48 9.60 -9.90
CA PHE A 251 30.57 8.58 -9.39
C PHE A 251 30.61 8.49 -7.85
N GLY A 252 31.79 8.59 -7.25
CA GLY A 252 31.97 8.49 -5.80
C GLY A 252 31.29 9.65 -5.09
N ARG A 253 31.49 10.88 -5.59
CA ARG A 253 30.82 12.07 -5.06
C ARG A 253 29.29 11.95 -5.14
N LEU A 254 28.75 11.52 -6.29
CA LEU A 254 27.30 11.35 -6.46
C LEU A 254 26.74 10.29 -5.52
N LEU A 255 27.50 9.21 -5.29
CA LEU A 255 27.12 8.13 -4.38
C LEU A 255 27.13 8.60 -2.92
N ASP A 256 28.16 9.33 -2.50
CA ASP A 256 28.27 9.88 -1.14
C ASP A 256 27.12 10.87 -0.84
N GLU A 257 26.84 11.79 -1.78
CA GLU A 257 25.72 12.74 -1.67
C GLU A 257 24.37 12.02 -1.60
N HIS A 258 24.17 10.97 -2.39
CA HIS A 258 22.96 10.14 -2.34
C HIS A 258 22.84 9.37 -1.02
N ALA A 259 23.91 8.67 -0.61
CA ALA A 259 23.94 7.84 0.58
C ALA A 259 23.66 8.64 1.85
N ALA A 260 24.12 9.90 1.92
CA ALA A 260 23.81 10.79 3.03
C ALA A 260 22.29 11.01 3.22
N VAL A 261 21.52 11.06 2.14
CA VAL A 261 20.06 11.24 2.18
C VAL A 261 19.35 9.89 2.32
N HIS A 262 19.63 8.96 1.41
CA HIS A 262 18.95 7.67 1.34
C HIS A 262 19.28 6.77 2.54
N GLY A 263 20.56 6.60 2.84
CA GLY A 263 21.01 5.86 4.02
C GLY A 263 20.51 6.52 5.31
N GLY A 264 20.42 7.86 5.32
CA GLY A 264 19.83 8.63 6.42
C GLY A 264 18.34 8.37 6.64
N LEU A 265 17.56 8.04 5.60
CA LEU A 265 16.16 7.60 5.72
C LEU A 265 16.07 6.15 6.20
N LEU A 266 16.87 5.26 5.61
CA LEU A 266 16.83 3.83 5.92
C LEU A 266 17.24 3.57 7.38
N ALA A 267 18.33 4.20 7.84
CA ALA A 267 18.91 4.03 9.17
C ALA A 267 18.03 4.52 10.34
N ARG A 268 16.91 5.20 10.07
CA ARG A 268 15.99 5.68 11.10
C ARG A 268 15.30 4.56 11.87
N SER A 269 15.20 3.37 11.29
CA SER A 269 14.62 2.23 11.99
C SER A 269 15.36 0.94 11.68
N GLU A 270 15.65 0.18 12.74
CA GLU A 270 16.35 -1.09 12.71
C GLU A 270 15.66 -2.02 13.70
N VAL A 271 15.57 -3.30 13.34
CA VAL A 271 15.16 -4.38 14.26
C VAL A 271 16.26 -5.43 14.29
N ARG A 272 16.46 -6.02 15.47
CA ARG A 272 17.33 -7.17 15.71
C ARG A 272 16.52 -8.24 16.38
N LEU A 273 16.22 -9.28 15.63
CA LEU A 273 15.46 -10.44 16.08
C LEU A 273 16.43 -11.61 16.33
N PRO A 274 16.04 -12.62 17.12
CA PRO A 274 16.87 -13.79 17.33
C PRO A 274 17.29 -14.44 16.01
N ASP A 275 18.53 -14.93 15.99
CA ASP A 275 19.13 -15.71 14.89
C ASP A 275 19.23 -14.97 13.54
N GLY A 276 18.95 -13.66 13.46
CA GLY A 276 19.08 -12.88 12.22
C GLY A 276 18.22 -13.44 11.08
N GLY A 277 17.04 -13.97 11.42
CA GLY A 277 16.18 -14.71 10.51
C GLY A 277 15.65 -13.88 9.32
N PRO A 278 14.96 -14.52 8.35
CA PRO A 278 14.51 -13.86 7.11
C PRO A 278 13.67 -12.60 7.36
N VAL A 279 12.87 -12.56 8.42
CA VAL A 279 12.04 -11.40 8.79
C VAL A 279 12.87 -10.13 9.01
N GLU A 280 14.03 -10.22 9.66
CA GLU A 280 14.90 -9.05 9.90
C GLU A 280 15.45 -8.47 8.59
N ARG A 281 15.89 -9.36 7.69
CA ARG A 281 16.40 -8.97 6.37
C ARG A 281 15.29 -8.36 5.50
N LEU A 282 14.10 -8.97 5.53
CA LEU A 282 12.93 -8.50 4.78
C LEU A 282 12.34 -7.21 5.33
N PHE A 283 12.47 -6.95 6.63
CA PHE A 283 12.14 -5.65 7.22
C PHE A 283 12.95 -4.53 6.55
N THR A 284 14.26 -4.75 6.38
CA THR A 284 15.14 -3.77 5.72
C THR A 284 14.87 -3.70 4.21
N ALA A 285 14.70 -4.84 3.53
CA ALA A 285 14.42 -4.89 2.10
C ALA A 285 13.10 -4.18 1.73
N GLY A 286 12.05 -4.38 2.53
CA GLY A 286 10.76 -3.72 2.33
C GLY A 286 10.84 -2.21 2.51
N ARG A 287 11.50 -1.74 3.58
CA ARG A 287 11.77 -0.30 3.77
C ARG A 287 12.57 0.27 2.61
N TYR A 288 13.61 -0.42 2.15
CA TYR A 288 14.41 -0.02 1.00
C TYR A 288 13.56 0.14 -0.27
N ALA A 289 12.73 -0.83 -0.60
CA ALA A 289 11.89 -0.78 -1.80
C ALA A 289 10.92 0.41 -1.77
N VAL A 290 10.23 0.64 -0.65
CA VAL A 290 9.27 1.75 -0.52
C VAL A 290 9.97 3.12 -0.53
N ILE A 291 11.09 3.27 0.17
CA ILE A 291 11.88 4.52 0.16
C ILE A 291 12.41 4.83 -1.25
N SER A 292 12.83 3.80 -1.99
CA SER A 292 13.38 3.92 -3.34
C SER A 292 12.30 4.18 -4.40
N SER A 293 11.02 4.01 -4.07
CA SER A 293 9.88 4.23 -4.98
C SER A 293 8.91 5.32 -4.52
N SER A 294 9.22 6.04 -3.44
CA SER A 294 8.46 7.21 -2.97
C SER A 294 9.12 8.51 -3.45
N GLY A 295 8.55 9.13 -4.48
CA GLY A 295 9.03 10.35 -5.14
C GLY A 295 8.14 11.56 -4.88
N GLU A 296 7.69 12.21 -5.96
CA GLU A 296 6.56 13.14 -5.90
C GLU A 296 5.22 12.39 -5.87
N LEU A 297 5.21 11.14 -6.31
CA LEU A 297 4.10 10.20 -6.21
C LEU A 297 4.47 9.08 -5.21
N PRO A 298 3.47 8.45 -4.59
CA PRO A 298 3.72 7.26 -3.79
C PRO A 298 4.12 6.08 -4.70
N PRO A 299 4.57 4.96 -4.14
CA PRO A 299 4.79 3.75 -4.93
C PRO A 299 3.50 3.30 -5.62
N THR A 300 3.58 2.93 -6.89
CA THR A 300 2.52 2.14 -7.53
C THR A 300 2.58 0.68 -7.07
N LEU A 301 1.73 -0.20 -7.61
CA LEU A 301 1.83 -1.64 -7.38
C LEU A 301 3.24 -2.21 -7.62
N GLN A 302 4.01 -1.65 -8.56
CA GLN A 302 5.39 -2.08 -8.83
C GLN A 302 6.42 -1.02 -8.39
N GLY A 303 6.02 -0.12 -7.48
CA GLY A 303 6.84 0.98 -6.99
C GLY A 303 7.05 2.05 -8.06
N VAL A 304 8.27 2.12 -8.59
CA VAL A 304 8.65 2.98 -9.72
C VAL A 304 9.20 2.15 -10.88
N TRP A 305 9.12 0.81 -10.79
CA TRP A 305 9.79 -0.12 -11.71
C TRP A 305 8.77 -0.87 -12.56
N THR A 306 9.09 -1.07 -13.83
CA THR A 306 8.32 -1.93 -14.73
C THR A 306 9.19 -2.31 -15.92
N GLY A 307 9.04 -3.54 -16.41
CA GLY A 307 9.72 -4.06 -17.59
C GLY A 307 8.79 -4.28 -18.79
N THR A 308 7.53 -3.84 -18.72
CA THR A 308 6.50 -4.15 -19.72
C THR A 308 5.54 -2.98 -19.95
N TYR A 309 4.97 -2.91 -21.15
CA TYR A 309 3.89 -1.97 -21.47
C TYR A 309 2.51 -2.37 -20.90
N ASP A 310 2.37 -3.63 -20.48
CA ASP A 310 1.11 -4.15 -19.92
C ASP A 310 1.34 -4.81 -18.56
N PRO A 311 1.70 -4.03 -17.52
CA PRO A 311 1.89 -4.58 -16.20
C PRO A 311 0.55 -5.02 -15.58
N PRO A 312 0.54 -6.06 -14.72
CA PRO A 312 -0.65 -6.49 -13.99
C PRO A 312 -1.34 -5.32 -13.26
N TRP A 313 -2.67 -5.24 -13.43
CA TRP A 313 -3.51 -4.13 -12.94
C TRP A 313 -2.97 -2.74 -13.29
N ARG A 314 -2.31 -2.63 -14.46
CA ARG A 314 -1.74 -1.40 -15.00
C ARG A 314 -0.65 -0.77 -14.12
N SER A 315 -0.17 -1.47 -13.08
CA SER A 315 0.74 -0.88 -12.10
C SER A 315 0.28 0.51 -11.64
N GLY A 316 -1.02 0.65 -11.40
CA GLY A 316 -1.61 1.88 -10.88
C GLY A 316 -1.55 1.94 -9.36
N PHE A 317 -2.38 2.79 -8.78
CA PHE A 317 -2.62 2.80 -7.35
C PHE A 317 -3.95 2.10 -7.05
N THR A 318 -3.89 0.96 -6.38
CA THR A 318 -5.07 0.22 -5.91
C THR A 318 -5.32 0.55 -4.44
N LEU A 319 -6.47 1.17 -4.14
CA LEU A 319 -6.78 1.82 -2.87
C LEU A 319 -7.57 0.97 -1.89
N ASP A 320 -8.13 -0.16 -2.32
CA ASP A 320 -8.88 -1.10 -1.48
C ASP A 320 -8.00 -2.17 -0.81
N GLY A 321 -6.68 -1.97 -0.83
CA GLY A 321 -5.73 -2.79 -0.08
C GLY A 321 -4.27 -2.42 -0.31
N ASN A 322 -3.82 -2.47 -1.56
CA ASN A 322 -2.39 -2.50 -1.90
C ASN A 322 -1.64 -1.24 -1.49
N LEU A 323 -2.13 -0.04 -1.86
CA LEU A 323 -1.40 1.21 -1.57
C LEU A 323 -1.24 1.40 -0.06
N ALA A 324 -2.33 1.21 0.69
CA ALA A 324 -2.32 1.36 2.14
C ALA A 324 -1.34 0.38 2.81
N SER A 325 -1.22 -0.85 2.29
CA SER A 325 -0.21 -1.83 2.73
C SER A 325 1.20 -1.40 2.33
N ALA A 326 1.42 -0.95 1.09
CA ALA A 326 2.73 -0.54 0.56
C ALA A 326 3.35 0.61 1.38
N VAL A 327 2.52 1.50 1.92
CA VAL A 327 2.97 2.69 2.66
C VAL A 327 2.84 2.54 4.18
N ALA A 328 2.31 1.41 4.68
CA ALA A 328 1.99 1.22 6.09
C ALA A 328 3.18 1.47 7.04
N ALA A 329 4.39 1.08 6.62
CA ALA A 329 5.60 1.24 7.42
C ALA A 329 6.11 2.69 7.48
N LEU A 330 5.86 3.52 6.46
CA LEU A 330 6.46 4.84 6.36
C LEU A 330 6.32 5.69 7.64
N PRO A 331 5.12 5.85 8.23
CA PRO A 331 4.99 6.58 9.48
C PRO A 331 5.67 5.86 10.65
N CYS A 332 5.35 4.59 10.90
CA CYS A 332 5.76 3.89 12.14
C CYS A 332 7.25 3.50 12.19
N THR A 333 7.95 3.56 11.05
CA THR A 333 9.39 3.25 10.94
C THR A 333 10.24 4.49 10.61
N GLY A 334 9.75 5.69 10.92
CA GLY A 334 10.59 6.89 11.02
C GLY A 334 10.72 7.73 9.74
N THR A 335 9.91 7.48 8.71
CA THR A 335 9.92 8.24 7.45
C THR A 335 8.54 8.83 7.11
N PRO A 336 7.86 9.53 8.04
CA PRO A 336 6.53 10.07 7.80
C PRO A 336 6.48 11.12 6.69
N GLU A 337 7.60 11.78 6.36
CA GLU A 337 7.65 12.74 5.26
C GLU A 337 7.40 12.10 3.89
N LEU A 338 7.64 10.79 3.75
CA LEU A 338 7.37 10.05 2.51
C LEU A 338 5.88 9.69 2.36
N MET A 339 5.03 10.04 3.31
CA MET A 339 3.57 9.96 3.17
C MET A 339 2.98 11.16 2.41
N LEU A 340 3.69 12.29 2.34
CA LEU A 340 3.19 13.50 1.67
C LEU A 340 2.76 13.25 0.21
N PRO A 341 3.50 12.46 -0.60
CA PRO A 341 3.06 12.09 -1.95
C PRO A 341 1.69 11.39 -2.02
N VAL A 342 1.32 10.58 -1.02
CA VAL A 342 -0.01 9.94 -0.97
C VAL A 342 -1.10 11.00 -0.87
N PHE A 343 -0.88 12.00 -0.01
CA PHE A 343 -1.81 13.09 0.19
C PHE A 343 -1.84 14.03 -1.02
N ASP A 344 -0.68 14.32 -1.62
CA ASP A 344 -0.58 15.20 -2.79
C ASP A 344 -1.34 14.60 -3.98
N LEU A 345 -1.22 13.27 -4.17
CA LEU A 345 -1.98 12.52 -5.15
C LEU A 345 -3.49 12.59 -4.89
N ALA A 346 -3.94 12.38 -3.65
CA ALA A 346 -5.36 12.43 -3.31
C ALA A 346 -5.94 13.85 -3.46
N ASP A 347 -5.23 14.88 -2.99
CA ASP A 347 -5.66 16.27 -3.08
C ASP A 347 -5.79 16.74 -4.53
N ALA A 348 -4.87 16.31 -5.40
CA ALA A 348 -4.92 16.61 -6.83
C ALA A 348 -6.16 16.02 -7.53
N MET A 349 -6.80 15.00 -6.94
CA MET A 349 -7.93 14.26 -7.51
C MET A 349 -9.28 14.63 -6.87
N MET A 350 -9.32 15.65 -6.00
CA MET A 350 -10.54 16.01 -5.26
C MET A 350 -11.74 16.34 -6.16
N ASP A 351 -11.52 16.98 -7.31
CA ASP A 351 -12.61 17.31 -8.24
C ASP A 351 -13.21 16.06 -8.89
N ASP A 352 -12.38 15.08 -9.25
CA ASP A 352 -12.84 13.78 -9.72
C ASP A 352 -13.62 13.05 -8.62
N PHE A 353 -13.14 13.08 -7.38
CA PHE A 353 -13.83 12.43 -6.26
C PHE A 353 -15.18 13.08 -5.95
N ARG A 354 -15.30 14.41 -6.06
CA ARG A 354 -16.59 15.12 -5.97
C ARG A 354 -17.51 14.75 -7.14
N GLN A 355 -16.96 14.60 -8.34
CA GLN A 355 -17.73 14.16 -9.50
C GLN A 355 -18.27 12.73 -9.31
N ASN A 356 -17.47 11.82 -8.75
CA ASN A 356 -17.89 10.47 -8.40
C ASN A 356 -19.07 10.49 -7.42
N ALA A 357 -18.95 11.20 -6.29
CA ALA A 357 -20.00 11.31 -5.29
C ALA A 357 -21.32 11.84 -5.90
N ARG A 358 -21.24 12.90 -6.70
CA ARG A 358 -22.39 13.52 -7.35
C ARG A 358 -23.05 12.61 -8.40
N ARG A 359 -22.27 12.00 -9.30
CA ARG A 359 -22.85 11.23 -10.42
C ARG A 359 -23.29 9.83 -9.99
N LEU A 360 -22.54 9.18 -9.11
CA LEU A 360 -22.90 7.84 -8.68
C LEU A 360 -24.03 7.85 -7.64
N TYR A 361 -24.02 8.83 -6.74
CA TYR A 361 -24.90 8.81 -5.57
C TYR A 361 -25.73 10.09 -5.35
N GLY A 362 -25.56 11.13 -6.16
CA GLY A 362 -26.25 12.41 -5.94
C GLY A 362 -25.83 13.12 -4.65
N CYS A 363 -24.71 12.70 -4.04
CA CYS A 363 -24.26 13.16 -2.73
C CYS A 363 -23.28 14.34 -2.83
N ARG A 364 -23.20 15.14 -1.77
CA ARG A 364 -22.07 16.05 -1.52
C ARG A 364 -20.83 15.23 -1.13
N GLY A 365 -19.73 15.92 -0.88
CA GLY A 365 -18.49 15.29 -0.42
C GLY A 365 -17.72 14.61 -1.54
N ILE A 366 -16.91 13.62 -1.16
CA ILE A 366 -16.03 12.89 -2.07
C ILE A 366 -16.27 11.39 -2.02
N LEU A 367 -16.11 10.74 -3.18
CA LEU A 367 -16.06 9.29 -3.31
C LEU A 367 -14.81 8.90 -4.09
N VAL A 368 -13.97 8.09 -3.46
CA VAL A 368 -12.69 7.63 -3.98
C VAL A 368 -12.87 6.28 -4.67
N PRO A 369 -12.31 6.06 -5.88
CA PRO A 369 -12.40 4.78 -6.58
C PRO A 369 -11.43 3.74 -6.02
N ALA A 370 -11.65 2.47 -6.33
CA ALA A 370 -10.69 1.39 -5.99
C ALA A 370 -9.36 1.50 -6.76
N HIS A 371 -9.36 2.07 -7.96
CA HIS A 371 -8.15 2.25 -8.77
C HIS A 371 -8.01 3.67 -9.29
N LEU A 372 -6.76 4.17 -9.30
CA LEU A 372 -6.40 5.45 -9.93
C LEU A 372 -5.02 5.37 -10.61
N SER A 373 -4.80 6.30 -11.54
CA SER A 373 -3.46 6.66 -12.02
C SER A 373 -3.43 8.14 -12.40
N THR A 374 -3.76 8.46 -13.65
CA THR A 374 -3.78 9.84 -14.19
C THR A 374 -5.06 10.61 -13.88
N HIS A 375 -6.09 9.92 -13.38
CA HIS A 375 -7.36 10.49 -12.92
C HIS A 375 -7.92 9.70 -11.74
N GLY A 376 -8.87 10.31 -11.01
CA GLY A 376 -9.59 9.73 -9.87
C GLY A 376 -11.05 9.34 -10.17
N LEU A 377 -11.47 9.33 -11.44
CA LEU A 377 -12.84 8.93 -11.82
C LEU A 377 -13.14 7.44 -11.55
N HIS A 378 -14.30 7.16 -10.96
CA HIS A 378 -14.77 5.82 -10.61
C HIS A 378 -15.44 5.12 -11.81
N ASN A 379 -14.64 4.81 -12.82
CA ASN A 379 -15.09 4.27 -14.12
C ASN A 379 -14.52 2.88 -14.47
N HIS A 380 -13.72 2.28 -13.57
CA HIS A 380 -13.27 0.89 -13.65
C HIS A 380 -14.18 0.01 -12.77
N PHE A 381 -15.14 -0.68 -13.38
CA PHE A 381 -16.07 -1.58 -12.70
C PHE A 381 -16.67 -2.58 -13.70
N GLY A 382 -17.33 -3.61 -13.19
CA GLY A 382 -18.11 -4.56 -13.96
C GLY A 382 -19.20 -5.25 -13.11
N PRO A 383 -19.97 -6.18 -13.68
CA PRO A 383 -21.03 -6.86 -12.92
C PRO A 383 -20.48 -7.81 -11.86
N VAL A 384 -19.26 -8.34 -12.03
CA VAL A 384 -18.56 -9.15 -11.02
C VAL A 384 -17.86 -8.24 -10.01
N TRP A 385 -16.91 -7.43 -10.49
CA TRP A 385 -16.22 -6.41 -9.70
C TRP A 385 -17.04 -5.12 -9.70
N CYS A 386 -18.12 -5.09 -8.91
CA CYS A 386 -19.03 -3.95 -8.80
C CYS A 386 -18.44 -2.81 -7.95
N LEU A 387 -17.21 -2.41 -8.27
CA LEU A 387 -16.37 -1.50 -7.48
C LEU A 387 -17.04 -0.16 -7.17
N THR A 388 -18.00 0.30 -7.99
CA THR A 388 -18.81 1.49 -7.69
C THR A 388 -19.56 1.39 -6.37
N PHE A 389 -19.84 0.17 -5.87
CA PHE A 389 -20.49 -0.10 -4.59
C PHE A 389 -19.53 -0.09 -3.40
N TRP A 390 -18.22 -0.03 -3.65
CA TRP A 390 -17.23 0.17 -2.59
C TRP A 390 -17.15 1.64 -2.22
N THR A 391 -17.63 1.97 -1.02
CA THR A 391 -17.71 3.37 -0.57
C THR A 391 -16.60 3.75 0.41
N ALA A 392 -15.97 2.77 1.05
CA ALA A 392 -14.98 2.98 2.11
C ALA A 392 -13.72 3.78 1.71
N GLY A 393 -13.37 3.90 0.42
CA GLY A 393 -12.08 4.46 -0.01
C GLY A 393 -11.75 5.84 0.57
N ALA A 394 -12.72 6.75 0.62
CA ALA A 394 -12.50 8.11 1.15
C ALA A 394 -12.25 8.10 2.66
N GLY A 395 -13.01 7.31 3.42
CA GLY A 395 -12.82 7.16 4.86
C GLY A 395 -11.50 6.46 5.21
N TRP A 396 -11.07 5.50 4.40
CA TRP A 396 -9.78 4.83 4.60
C TRP A 396 -8.60 5.76 4.27
N LEU A 397 -8.65 6.54 3.19
CA LEU A 397 -7.61 7.55 2.97
C LEU A 397 -7.57 8.60 4.09
N ALA A 398 -8.73 9.03 4.58
CA ALA A 398 -8.84 9.94 5.72
C ALA A 398 -8.12 9.41 6.98
N ARG A 399 -8.10 8.08 7.18
CA ARG A 399 -7.31 7.46 8.23
C ARG A 399 -5.82 7.74 8.09
N LEU A 400 -5.27 7.66 6.87
CA LEU A 400 -3.85 7.96 6.63
C LEU A 400 -3.54 9.44 6.89
N TYR A 401 -4.45 10.35 6.54
CA TYR A 401 -4.33 11.78 6.87
C TYR A 401 -4.28 12.01 8.38
N HIS A 402 -5.23 11.45 9.14
CA HIS A 402 -5.24 11.58 10.59
C HIS A 402 -3.99 10.99 11.22
N ASP A 403 -3.55 9.81 10.77
CA ASP A 403 -2.37 9.15 11.31
C ASP A 403 -1.08 9.92 11.00
N HIS A 404 -0.98 10.63 9.87
CA HIS A 404 0.18 11.49 9.63
C HIS A 404 0.33 12.54 10.74
N TYR A 405 -0.74 13.28 11.07
CA TYR A 405 -0.74 14.16 12.23
C TYR A 405 -0.37 13.41 13.52
N ALA A 406 -0.98 12.26 13.77
CA ALA A 406 -0.76 11.53 15.01
C ALA A 406 0.71 11.12 15.21
N HIS A 407 1.42 10.76 14.13
CA HIS A 407 2.83 10.36 14.15
C HIS A 407 3.83 11.52 14.00
N THR A 408 3.39 12.73 13.66
CA THR A 408 4.29 13.91 13.53
C THR A 408 4.02 14.99 14.57
N GLY A 409 2.82 15.02 15.15
CA GLY A 409 2.34 16.13 15.97
C GLY A 409 2.00 17.40 15.18
N ASP A 410 1.96 17.33 13.83
CA ASP A 410 1.74 18.50 12.98
C ASP A 410 0.27 18.96 13.00
N LEU A 411 -0.02 19.90 13.90
CA LEU A 411 -1.34 20.52 14.02
C LEU A 411 -1.70 21.43 12.84
N ALA A 412 -0.72 21.94 12.09
CA ALA A 412 -0.99 22.72 10.88
C ALA A 412 -1.50 21.79 9.79
N PHE A 413 -0.82 20.67 9.54
CA PHE A 413 -1.30 19.62 8.65
C PHE A 413 -2.70 19.12 9.04
N LEU A 414 -2.94 18.87 10.34
CA LEU A 414 -4.26 18.46 10.82
C LEU A 414 -5.35 19.47 10.45
N ARG A 415 -5.10 20.77 10.71
CA ARG A 415 -6.09 21.84 10.52
C ARG A 415 -6.30 22.17 9.04
N GLU A 416 -5.22 22.30 8.28
CA GLU A 416 -5.23 22.90 6.95
C GLU A 416 -5.43 21.86 5.85
N ARG A 417 -5.17 20.58 6.14
CA ARG A 417 -5.17 19.52 5.12
C ARG A 417 -6.00 18.30 5.50
N ALA A 418 -5.71 17.68 6.64
CA ALA A 418 -6.44 16.46 7.06
C ALA A 418 -7.91 16.74 7.39
N LEU A 419 -8.21 17.77 8.18
CA LEU A 419 -9.59 18.09 8.59
C LEU A 419 -10.49 18.43 7.38
N PRO A 420 -10.08 19.25 6.39
CA PRO A 420 -10.85 19.45 5.16
C PRO A 420 -11.15 18.16 4.40
N PHE A 421 -10.15 17.29 4.19
CA PHE A 421 -10.33 16.01 3.50
C PHE A 421 -11.31 15.09 4.26
N MET A 422 -11.11 14.91 5.57
CA MET A 422 -12.00 14.13 6.42
C MET A 422 -13.43 14.68 6.40
N THR A 423 -13.59 16.00 6.39
CA THR A 423 -14.90 16.64 6.34
C THR A 423 -15.61 16.33 5.02
N GLU A 424 -14.92 16.47 3.88
CA GLU A 424 -15.47 16.11 2.56
C GLU A 424 -15.85 14.61 2.49
N ALA A 425 -15.04 13.72 3.06
CA ALA A 425 -15.37 12.30 3.15
C ALA A 425 -16.64 12.05 3.99
N ALA A 426 -16.82 12.76 5.11
CA ALA A 426 -18.00 12.60 5.96
C ALA A 426 -19.27 13.24 5.38
N LEU A 427 -19.15 14.30 4.58
CA LEU A 427 -20.27 14.91 3.86
C LEU A 427 -20.97 13.91 2.94
N PHE A 428 -20.21 13.02 2.30
CA PHE A 428 -20.78 11.95 1.49
C PHE A 428 -21.73 11.07 2.31
N TYR A 429 -21.28 10.58 3.48
CA TYR A 429 -22.09 9.69 4.32
C TYR A 429 -23.28 10.35 5.00
N GLU A 430 -23.24 11.67 5.21
CA GLU A 430 -24.41 12.40 5.70
C GLU A 430 -25.58 12.33 4.71
N ASP A 431 -25.28 12.37 3.41
CA ASP A 431 -26.26 12.30 2.30
C ASP A 431 -26.55 10.85 1.85
N PHE A 432 -25.55 9.97 1.92
CA PHE A 432 -25.60 8.61 1.38
C PHE A 432 -26.39 7.63 2.24
N LEU A 433 -26.22 7.70 3.57
CA LEU A 433 -26.89 6.78 4.49
C LEU A 433 -28.40 6.92 4.39
N ASP A 434 -29.09 5.80 4.26
CA ASP A 434 -30.55 5.80 4.16
C ASP A 434 -31.23 6.27 5.47
N GLY A 435 -32.57 6.31 5.48
CA GLY A 435 -33.34 6.73 6.65
C GLY A 435 -33.09 5.88 7.90
N GLY A 436 -32.69 4.61 7.74
CA GLY A 436 -32.31 3.69 8.81
C GLY A 436 -30.82 3.70 9.14
N GLY A 437 -29.98 4.37 8.35
CA GLY A 437 -28.53 4.35 8.51
C GLY A 437 -27.83 3.19 7.79
N ASP A 438 -28.53 2.50 6.89
CA ASP A 438 -27.94 1.42 6.08
C ASP A 438 -27.05 2.01 4.96
N PHE A 439 -25.96 1.29 4.69
CA PHE A 439 -25.09 1.43 3.53
C PHE A 439 -25.67 0.57 2.42
N VAL A 440 -26.31 1.21 1.45
CA VAL A 440 -26.92 0.55 0.30
C VAL A 440 -26.68 1.41 -0.96
N PRO A 441 -26.02 0.89 -2.00
CA PRO A 441 -25.25 -0.37 -2.04
C PRO A 441 -24.02 -0.39 -1.11
N SER A 442 -23.47 -1.58 -0.86
CA SER A 442 -22.25 -1.77 -0.09
C SER A 442 -21.44 -2.94 -0.65
N TYR A 443 -20.16 -3.04 -0.26
CA TYR A 443 -19.19 -3.97 -0.84
C TYR A 443 -18.10 -4.32 0.16
N SER A 444 -17.78 -5.61 0.31
CA SER A 444 -16.59 -6.07 1.05
C SER A 444 -15.53 -6.49 0.04
N PRO A 445 -14.44 -5.72 -0.15
CA PRO A 445 -13.38 -6.06 -1.10
C PRO A 445 -12.78 -7.44 -0.80
N GLU A 446 -12.63 -8.32 -1.79
CA GLU A 446 -13.48 -8.45 -2.97
C GLU A 446 -14.23 -9.78 -2.88
N ASN A 447 -14.85 -9.98 -1.72
CA ASN A 447 -15.40 -11.25 -1.30
C ASN A 447 -16.88 -11.36 -1.66
N THR A 448 -17.29 -12.58 -1.98
CA THR A 448 -18.69 -12.93 -2.21
C THR A 448 -19.18 -13.70 -0.98
N PRO A 449 -20.36 -13.38 -0.42
CA PRO A 449 -20.93 -14.19 0.66
C PRO A 449 -21.00 -15.67 0.32
N ALA A 450 -20.85 -16.53 1.31
CA ALA A 450 -20.88 -17.97 1.08
C ALA A 450 -22.22 -18.41 0.45
N GLY A 451 -22.15 -19.08 -0.70
CA GLY A 451 -23.32 -19.48 -1.48
C GLY A 451 -24.00 -18.36 -2.27
N GLY A 452 -23.49 -17.12 -2.19
CA GLY A 452 -23.91 -16.00 -3.02
C GLY A 452 -23.24 -16.00 -4.38
N ASP A 453 -23.79 -15.20 -5.30
CA ASP A 453 -23.31 -15.06 -6.66
C ASP A 453 -22.87 -13.62 -6.99
N SER A 454 -22.79 -12.71 -6.00
CA SER A 454 -22.43 -11.30 -6.18
C SER A 454 -21.71 -10.75 -4.95
N GLN A 455 -20.76 -9.83 -5.18
CA GLN A 455 -20.05 -9.09 -4.14
C GLN A 455 -20.87 -7.91 -3.58
N ALA A 456 -21.92 -7.50 -4.30
CA ALA A 456 -22.82 -6.45 -3.86
C ALA A 456 -23.61 -6.88 -2.62
N CYS A 457 -23.74 -5.99 -1.64
CA CYS A 457 -24.44 -6.28 -0.40
C CYS A 457 -25.07 -5.03 0.22
N VAL A 458 -25.63 -5.20 1.43
CA VAL A 458 -26.08 -4.13 2.32
C VAL A 458 -25.25 -4.25 3.60
N ASN A 459 -24.67 -3.13 4.05
CA ASN A 459 -23.83 -3.06 5.25
C ASN A 459 -22.70 -4.11 5.31
N ALA A 460 -21.71 -4.03 4.43
CA ALA A 460 -20.42 -4.67 4.68
C ALA A 460 -19.81 -4.11 5.98
N THR A 461 -19.23 -4.97 6.81
CA THR A 461 -18.59 -4.55 8.07
C THR A 461 -17.47 -3.55 7.84
N MET A 462 -16.75 -3.65 6.71
CA MET A 462 -15.70 -2.70 6.33
C MET A 462 -16.23 -1.27 6.17
N ASP A 463 -17.30 -1.06 5.39
CA ASP A 463 -17.87 0.28 5.16
C ASP A 463 -18.29 0.91 6.51
N VAL A 464 -18.98 0.15 7.35
CA VAL A 464 -19.39 0.60 8.69
C VAL A 464 -18.20 0.93 9.57
N ALA A 465 -17.16 0.10 9.56
CA ALA A 465 -15.96 0.30 10.35
C ALA A 465 -15.16 1.54 9.93
N VAL A 466 -15.00 1.74 8.63
CA VAL A 466 -14.25 2.85 8.06
C VAL A 466 -14.92 4.19 8.36
N VAL A 467 -16.26 4.26 8.24
CA VAL A 467 -16.99 5.49 8.56
C VAL A 467 -17.00 5.74 10.07
N ARG A 468 -17.09 4.69 10.89
CA ARG A 468 -16.94 4.82 12.34
C ARG A 468 -15.58 5.42 12.72
N ASP A 469 -14.50 4.94 12.11
CA ASP A 469 -13.15 5.47 12.33
C ASP A 469 -13.03 6.94 11.85
N LEU A 470 -13.50 7.25 10.64
CA LEU A 470 -13.56 8.62 10.10
C LEU A 470 -14.26 9.59 11.06
N LEU A 471 -15.47 9.25 11.51
CA LEU A 471 -16.27 10.15 12.35
C LEU A 471 -15.66 10.33 13.74
N ARG A 472 -15.06 9.27 14.32
CA ARG A 472 -14.32 9.38 15.59
C ARG A 472 -13.08 10.25 15.46
N ASN A 473 -12.34 10.14 14.36
CA ASN A 473 -11.17 10.98 14.09
C ASN A 473 -11.58 12.44 13.83
N LEU A 474 -12.73 12.68 13.18
CA LEU A 474 -13.30 14.02 13.02
C LEU A 474 -13.71 14.65 14.36
N VAL A 475 -14.39 13.91 15.22
CA VAL A 475 -14.73 14.36 16.58
C VAL A 475 -13.44 14.76 17.31
N ARG A 476 -12.45 13.87 17.32
CA ARG A 476 -11.17 14.09 18.00
C ARG A 476 -10.44 15.31 17.44
N ALA A 477 -10.39 15.47 16.12
CA ALA A 477 -9.79 16.62 15.47
C ALA A 477 -10.53 17.93 15.83
N CYS A 478 -11.86 17.91 15.87
CA CYS A 478 -12.66 19.07 16.28
C CYS A 478 -12.36 19.46 17.73
N GLU A 479 -12.36 18.49 18.66
CA GLU A 479 -12.03 18.73 20.08
C GLU A 479 -10.62 19.31 20.25
N LEU A 480 -9.63 18.74 19.57
CA LEU A 480 -8.24 19.21 19.56
C LEU A 480 -8.10 20.65 19.04
N LEU A 481 -8.92 21.03 18.06
CA LEU A 481 -8.86 22.33 17.40
C LEU A 481 -9.86 23.35 17.99
N GLY A 482 -10.63 22.98 19.02
CA GLY A 482 -11.64 23.84 19.64
C GLY A 482 -12.86 24.11 18.75
N LEU A 483 -13.21 23.18 17.86
CA LEU A 483 -14.39 23.22 16.99
C LEU A 483 -15.52 22.35 17.58
N ASP A 484 -16.77 22.60 17.17
CA ASP A 484 -17.94 21.81 17.64
C ASP A 484 -18.02 20.44 16.95
N PRO A 485 -17.90 19.30 17.68
CA PRO A 485 -17.99 17.96 17.13
C PRO A 485 -19.43 17.42 17.00
N ALA A 486 -20.46 18.14 17.47
CA ALA A 486 -21.82 17.62 17.64
C ALA A 486 -22.47 17.09 16.35
N ARG A 487 -22.09 17.64 15.19
CA ARG A 487 -22.53 17.13 13.89
C ARG A 487 -22.04 15.70 13.64
N TRP A 488 -20.77 15.44 13.89
CA TRP A 488 -20.12 14.15 13.62
C TRP A 488 -20.55 13.08 14.62
N TRP A 489 -20.76 13.47 15.89
CA TRP A 489 -21.37 12.59 16.89
C TRP A 489 -22.76 12.08 16.46
N ARG A 490 -23.65 12.98 16.03
CA ARG A 490 -25.00 12.58 15.57
C ARG A 490 -24.97 11.67 14.36
N LEU A 491 -24.01 11.85 13.44
CA LEU A 491 -23.84 10.96 12.30
C LEU A 491 -23.30 9.59 12.74
N LEU A 492 -22.37 9.57 13.70
CA LEU A 492 -21.79 8.34 14.26
C LEU A 492 -22.84 7.47 14.96
N GLU A 493 -23.80 8.09 15.67
CA GLU A 493 -24.92 7.42 16.32
C GLU A 493 -25.89 6.73 15.33
N ARG A 494 -25.91 7.13 14.06
CA ARG A 494 -26.74 6.51 13.02
C ARG A 494 -26.17 5.20 12.48
N LEU A 495 -24.87 4.95 12.66
CA LEU A 495 -24.20 3.81 12.01
C LEU A 495 -24.67 2.46 12.56
N PRO A 496 -24.74 1.40 11.72
CA PRO A 496 -24.99 0.04 12.17
C PRO A 496 -23.95 -0.43 13.21
N VAL A 497 -24.35 -1.32 14.11
CA VAL A 497 -23.46 -1.95 15.08
C VAL A 497 -22.78 -3.18 14.48
N TYR A 498 -21.58 -3.53 14.97
CA TYR A 498 -20.92 -4.77 14.58
C TYR A 498 -21.77 -6.00 14.93
N ARG A 499 -21.72 -7.02 14.08
CA ARG A 499 -22.50 -8.24 14.22
C ARG A 499 -21.59 -9.43 14.49
N ILE A 500 -21.98 -10.26 15.45
CA ILE A 500 -21.41 -11.60 15.64
C ILE A 500 -22.26 -12.58 14.85
N ALA A 501 -21.65 -13.36 13.96
CA ALA A 501 -22.32 -14.37 13.16
C ALA A 501 -22.87 -15.51 14.05
N PRO A 502 -23.89 -16.28 13.61
CA PRO A 502 -24.36 -17.45 14.35
C PRO A 502 -23.27 -18.49 14.64
N THR A 503 -22.23 -18.50 13.82
CA THR A 503 -21.01 -19.31 13.90
C THR A 503 -19.98 -18.79 14.91
N GLY A 504 -20.20 -17.61 15.51
CA GLY A 504 -19.42 -17.04 16.61
C GLY A 504 -18.36 -16.00 16.20
N GLU A 505 -17.99 -15.92 14.93
CA GLU A 505 -17.01 -14.96 14.42
C GLU A 505 -17.62 -13.56 14.20
N LEU A 506 -16.74 -12.56 14.08
CA LEU A 506 -17.11 -11.23 13.60
C LEU A 506 -17.61 -11.37 12.15
N ALA A 507 -18.86 -11.01 11.92
CA ALA A 507 -19.46 -11.15 10.60
C ALA A 507 -18.81 -10.22 9.58
N GLU A 508 -18.58 -10.69 8.36
CA GLU A 508 -18.13 -9.85 7.26
C GLU A 508 -19.24 -8.96 6.69
N TRP A 509 -20.47 -9.47 6.75
CA TRP A 509 -21.67 -8.76 6.32
C TRP A 509 -22.61 -8.55 7.50
N ILE A 510 -22.95 -7.30 7.83
CA ILE A 510 -23.93 -6.98 8.89
C ILE A 510 -25.35 -7.25 8.38
N GLY A 511 -25.62 -6.87 7.13
CA GLY A 511 -26.92 -6.99 6.49
C GLY A 511 -27.90 -5.85 6.84
N PRO A 512 -29.09 -5.82 6.23
CA PRO A 512 -30.07 -4.76 6.44
C PRO A 512 -30.53 -4.63 7.89
N ARG A 513 -30.65 -3.40 8.40
CA ARG A 513 -31.02 -3.17 9.81
C ARG A 513 -32.39 -3.69 10.19
N HIS A 514 -33.37 -3.64 9.28
CA HIS A 514 -34.70 -4.17 9.55
C HIS A 514 -34.73 -5.69 9.78
N LEU A 515 -33.65 -6.41 9.45
CA LEU A 515 -33.47 -7.84 9.72
C LEU A 515 -32.65 -8.11 10.99
N THR A 516 -31.91 -7.12 11.51
CA THR A 516 -31.02 -7.26 12.67
C THR A 516 -31.56 -6.56 13.93
N ASP A 517 -32.28 -5.44 13.77
CA ASP A 517 -32.95 -4.69 14.83
C ASP A 517 -34.20 -5.48 15.29
N GLY A 518 -34.00 -6.46 16.18
CA GLY A 518 -35.06 -7.32 16.72
C GLY A 518 -34.59 -8.70 17.23
N ALA A 519 -33.35 -9.12 16.90
CA ALA A 519 -32.73 -10.29 17.50
C ALA A 519 -32.07 -9.92 18.84
N PRO A 520 -32.36 -10.62 19.96
CA PRO A 520 -31.69 -10.31 21.21
C PRO A 520 -30.18 -10.57 21.08
N ALA A 521 -29.38 -9.66 21.63
CA ALA A 521 -27.96 -9.87 21.84
C ALA A 521 -27.76 -11.02 22.85
N GLY A 522 -27.70 -12.25 22.36
CA GLY A 522 -27.48 -13.45 23.17
C GLY A 522 -28.71 -14.36 23.20
N GLY A 523 -28.60 -15.48 22.50
CA GLY A 523 -29.56 -16.57 22.56
C GLY A 523 -28.99 -17.80 21.88
N ALA A 524 -28.18 -18.57 22.61
CA ALA A 524 -27.83 -19.93 22.21
C ALA A 524 -29.11 -20.77 22.21
N ALA A 525 -29.73 -20.96 21.05
CA ALA A 525 -30.88 -21.85 20.89
C ALA A 525 -30.40 -23.24 20.49
N GLY A 526 -30.13 -24.09 21.49
CA GLY A 526 -30.17 -25.53 21.30
C GLY A 526 -31.63 -25.98 21.17
N GLY A 527 -31.96 -26.71 20.10
CA GLY A 527 -33.34 -27.18 19.88
C GLY A 527 -33.49 -28.09 18.65
N ARG A 528 -33.29 -29.39 18.89
CA ARG A 528 -33.86 -30.59 18.24
C ARG A 528 -34.30 -30.56 16.76
N ALA A 529 -33.72 -31.49 16.02
CA ALA A 529 -34.22 -31.99 14.74
C ALA A 529 -35.59 -32.67 14.91
N ASP A 530 -36.54 -32.32 14.04
CA ASP A 530 -37.63 -33.20 13.64
C ASP A 530 -37.88 -33.03 12.14
N GLY A 531 -38.07 -34.15 11.45
CA GLY A 531 -38.08 -34.27 10.01
C GLY A 531 -39.40 -33.91 9.32
N GLY A 532 -39.29 -33.43 8.08
CA GLY A 532 -40.39 -33.28 7.13
C GLY A 532 -39.84 -33.09 5.72
N SER A 533 -40.26 -33.95 4.79
CA SER A 533 -39.84 -34.04 3.38
C SER A 533 -40.18 -32.81 2.52
N PRO A 534 -39.52 -32.65 1.35
CA PRO A 534 -39.61 -31.47 0.50
C PRO A 534 -40.70 -31.61 -0.56
N ASP A 535 -41.50 -30.57 -0.76
CA ASP A 535 -42.06 -30.19 -2.06
C ASP A 535 -42.89 -28.89 -1.91
N GLY A 536 -42.66 -27.93 -2.80
CA GLY A 536 -43.53 -26.76 -2.93
C GLY A 536 -42.81 -25.45 -3.19
N THR A 537 -42.62 -25.14 -4.47
CA THR A 537 -42.30 -23.81 -4.99
C THR A 537 -43.27 -22.75 -4.46
N GLY A 538 -42.75 -21.76 -3.75
CA GLY A 538 -43.48 -20.58 -3.31
C GLY A 538 -42.50 -19.49 -2.89
N GLY A 539 -42.44 -18.40 -3.66
CA GLY A 539 -41.64 -17.23 -3.34
C GLY A 539 -42.07 -16.61 -2.01
N GLY A 540 -41.12 -16.51 -1.09
CA GLY A 540 -41.24 -15.84 0.19
C GLY A 540 -39.85 -15.42 0.64
N GLY A 541 -39.37 -14.28 0.15
CA GLY A 541 -38.09 -13.69 0.52
C GLY A 541 -38.12 -13.16 1.96
N GLY A 542 -38.03 -14.06 2.94
CA GLY A 542 -37.56 -13.75 4.29
C GLY A 542 -36.06 -13.99 4.31
N GLY A 543 -35.27 -12.97 3.96
CA GLY A 543 -33.83 -13.12 3.71
C GLY A 543 -33.05 -13.51 4.96
N ALA A 544 -32.47 -14.71 4.96
CA ALA A 544 -31.41 -15.03 5.91
C ALA A 544 -30.21 -14.10 5.68
N LEU A 545 -29.55 -13.69 6.76
CA LEU A 545 -28.34 -12.86 6.66
C LEU A 545 -27.23 -13.62 5.92
N PRO A 546 -26.39 -12.93 5.12
CA PRO A 546 -25.30 -13.58 4.40
C PRO A 546 -24.32 -14.26 5.36
N ALA A 547 -23.83 -15.44 4.95
CA ALA A 547 -22.82 -16.20 5.66
C ALA A 547 -21.40 -15.86 5.19
N ASP A 548 -20.43 -15.97 6.09
CA ASP A 548 -19.05 -15.59 5.80
C ASP A 548 -18.34 -16.58 4.86
N ASN A 549 -17.59 -16.08 3.87
CA ASN A 549 -16.75 -16.88 2.99
C ASN A 549 -15.26 -16.74 3.39
N HIS A 550 -14.78 -17.70 4.19
CA HIS A 550 -13.42 -17.70 4.73
C HIS A 550 -12.33 -18.02 3.69
N ALA A 551 -12.68 -18.64 2.56
CA ALA A 551 -11.76 -19.01 1.51
C ALA A 551 -11.48 -17.84 0.55
N HIS A 552 -10.94 -16.75 1.10
CA HIS A 552 -10.68 -15.54 0.35
C HIS A 552 -9.53 -14.73 0.96
N ARG A 553 -8.76 -14.08 0.09
CA ARG A 553 -7.51 -13.36 0.39
C ARG A 553 -7.69 -12.06 1.18
N HIS A 554 -8.83 -11.38 1.04
CA HIS A 554 -9.15 -10.21 1.84
C HIS A 554 -9.74 -10.60 3.20
N ALA A 555 -9.49 -9.73 4.19
CA ALA A 555 -10.09 -9.81 5.53
C ALA A 555 -10.73 -8.47 5.91
N SER A 556 -11.45 -7.84 4.98
CA SER A 556 -11.90 -6.44 5.03
C SER A 556 -12.73 -6.07 6.27
N HIS A 557 -13.47 -7.03 6.84
CA HIS A 557 -14.22 -6.86 8.09
C HIS A 557 -13.35 -6.71 9.34
N LEU A 558 -12.05 -7.02 9.25
CA LEU A 558 -11.05 -6.78 10.29
C LEU A 558 -10.41 -5.39 10.21
N TYR A 559 -10.85 -4.51 9.31
CA TYR A 559 -10.44 -3.09 9.27
C TYR A 559 -10.37 -2.40 10.65
N PRO A 560 -11.33 -2.59 11.57
CA PRO A 560 -11.28 -1.98 12.91
C PRO A 560 -10.00 -2.26 13.72
N LEU A 561 -9.19 -3.23 13.28
CA LEU A 561 -8.02 -3.73 13.98
C LEU A 561 -6.70 -3.44 13.26
N TRP A 562 -6.69 -2.91 12.03
CA TRP A 562 -5.45 -2.71 11.26
C TRP A 562 -4.60 -1.53 11.70
N TYR A 563 -5.23 -0.53 12.32
CA TYR A 563 -4.57 0.70 12.73
C TYR A 563 -4.73 0.92 14.25
N GLU A 564 -5.27 2.07 14.68
CA GLU A 564 -5.78 2.22 16.05
C GLU A 564 -7.06 1.40 16.19
N ARG A 565 -7.04 0.45 17.12
CA ARG A 565 -8.17 -0.44 17.41
C ARG A 565 -9.44 0.35 17.70
N ASP A 566 -10.56 -0.07 17.12
CA ASP A 566 -11.86 0.46 17.49
C ASP A 566 -12.23 0.05 18.93
N PRO A 567 -12.47 0.99 19.88
CA PRO A 567 -12.98 0.75 21.22
C PRO A 567 -14.21 -0.17 21.33
N ALA A 568 -14.99 -0.39 20.27
CA ALA A 568 -16.03 -1.43 20.29
C ALA A 568 -15.45 -2.82 20.62
N PHE A 569 -14.19 -3.08 20.28
CA PHE A 569 -13.47 -4.31 20.58
C PHE A 569 -12.85 -4.33 21.98
N ASP A 570 -13.17 -3.36 22.83
CA ASP A 570 -12.98 -3.49 24.28
C ASP A 570 -14.10 -4.35 24.91
N ASP A 571 -15.22 -4.62 24.20
CA ASP A 571 -16.17 -5.69 24.56
C ASP A 571 -15.50 -7.06 24.30
N PRO A 572 -15.28 -7.89 25.34
CA PRO A 572 -14.64 -9.19 25.18
C PRO A 572 -15.35 -10.12 24.19
N ARG A 573 -16.67 -9.97 24.00
CA ARG A 573 -17.43 -10.80 23.05
C ARG A 573 -17.08 -10.44 21.61
N LEU A 574 -16.93 -9.16 21.30
CA LEU A 574 -16.53 -8.71 19.96
C LEU A 574 -15.05 -9.00 19.71
N ALA A 575 -14.19 -8.85 20.71
CA ALA A 575 -12.79 -9.27 20.63
C ALA A 575 -12.67 -10.76 20.29
N ALA A 576 -13.32 -11.64 21.07
CA ALA A 576 -13.32 -13.08 20.83
C ALA A 576 -13.89 -13.46 19.44
N ALA A 577 -14.93 -12.74 18.99
CA ALA A 577 -15.49 -12.93 17.66
C ALA A 577 -14.48 -12.57 16.55
N ALA A 578 -13.72 -11.48 16.71
CA ALA A 578 -12.66 -11.11 15.78
C ALA A 578 -11.47 -12.08 15.83
N GLU A 579 -11.07 -12.56 17.00
CA GLU A 579 -10.04 -13.61 17.12
C GLU A 579 -10.44 -14.87 16.34
N LEU A 580 -11.71 -15.29 16.45
CA LEU A 580 -12.21 -16.43 15.69
C LEU A 580 -12.18 -16.17 14.18
N ALA A 581 -12.54 -14.96 13.74
CA ALA A 581 -12.43 -14.56 12.33
C ALA A 581 -10.97 -14.62 11.84
N VAL A 582 -10.02 -14.11 12.64
CA VAL A 582 -8.57 -14.20 12.35
C VAL A 582 -8.14 -15.65 12.17
N ARG A 583 -8.46 -16.53 13.13
CA ARG A 583 -8.05 -17.94 13.10
C ARG A 583 -8.63 -18.69 11.90
N ARG A 584 -9.88 -18.42 11.50
CA ARG A 584 -10.50 -19.04 10.32
C ARG A 584 -9.89 -18.58 9.01
N ARG A 585 -9.58 -17.29 8.89
CA ARG A 585 -8.85 -16.76 7.72
C ARG A 585 -7.46 -17.35 7.63
N LEU A 586 -6.77 -17.46 8.78
CA LEU A 586 -5.44 -18.05 8.84
C LEU A 586 -5.45 -19.54 8.47
N GLU A 587 -6.49 -20.28 8.82
CA GLU A 587 -6.66 -21.68 8.40
C GLU A 587 -6.68 -21.83 6.88
N TRP A 588 -7.36 -20.95 6.15
CA TRP A 588 -7.32 -20.94 4.69
C TRP A 588 -5.90 -20.64 4.16
N TRP A 589 -5.20 -19.66 4.76
CA TRP A 589 -3.82 -19.32 4.42
C TRP A 589 -2.80 -20.45 4.68
N ARG A 590 -3.10 -21.39 5.58
CA ARG A 590 -2.26 -22.59 5.78
C ARG A 590 -2.35 -23.55 4.59
N GLY A 591 -3.49 -23.56 3.89
CA GLY A 591 -3.75 -24.46 2.77
C GLY A 591 -2.97 -24.13 1.50
N GLU A 592 -2.87 -25.10 0.59
CA GLU A 592 -2.16 -24.98 -0.69
C GLU A 592 -2.87 -24.08 -1.71
N GLY A 593 -4.17 -23.80 -1.53
CA GLY A 593 -4.96 -22.93 -2.42
C GLY A 593 -4.88 -21.43 -2.11
N SER A 594 -3.96 -21.00 -1.25
CA SER A 594 -3.85 -19.61 -0.75
C SER A 594 -2.57 -18.95 -1.26
N ASP A 595 -2.58 -18.62 -2.55
CA ASP A 595 -1.38 -18.20 -3.30
C ASP A 595 -1.51 -16.80 -3.91
N GLU A 596 -2.62 -16.11 -3.63
CA GLU A 596 -2.95 -14.84 -4.26
C GLU A 596 -3.00 -13.68 -3.26
N MET A 597 -2.48 -12.53 -3.68
CA MET A 597 -2.61 -11.22 -3.01
C MET A 597 -2.06 -11.17 -1.58
N ALA A 598 -0.74 -11.17 -1.46
CA ALA A 598 0.02 -11.19 -0.22
C ALA A 598 -0.35 -10.10 0.80
N PHE A 599 -0.83 -8.93 0.37
CA PHE A 599 -1.26 -7.86 1.29
C PHE A 599 -2.40 -8.28 2.24
N GLY A 600 -3.19 -9.30 1.87
CA GLY A 600 -4.22 -9.88 2.74
C GLY A 600 -3.65 -10.50 4.02
N LEU A 601 -2.46 -11.12 3.94
CA LEU A 601 -1.74 -11.62 5.12
C LEU A 601 -1.23 -10.48 6.02
N VAL A 602 -0.82 -9.36 5.43
CA VAL A 602 -0.43 -8.17 6.21
C VAL A 602 -1.61 -7.69 7.05
N GLN A 603 -2.77 -7.50 6.43
CA GLN A 603 -3.99 -7.05 7.11
C GLN A 603 -4.43 -8.02 8.21
N LEU A 604 -4.39 -9.33 7.93
CA LEU A 604 -4.69 -10.37 8.90
C LEU A 604 -3.72 -10.33 10.09
N GLY A 605 -2.42 -10.20 9.82
CA GLY A 605 -1.39 -10.10 10.84
C GLY A 605 -1.51 -8.84 11.69
N LEU A 606 -1.84 -7.69 11.08
CA LEU A 606 -2.08 -6.44 11.81
C LEU A 606 -3.28 -6.58 12.76
N ALA A 607 -4.36 -7.23 12.30
CA ALA A 607 -5.50 -7.54 13.16
C ALA A 607 -5.13 -8.48 14.32
N ALA A 608 -4.36 -9.54 14.04
CA ALA A 608 -3.86 -10.46 15.06
C ALA A 608 -2.99 -9.73 16.11
N ALA A 609 -2.02 -8.91 15.67
CA ALA A 609 -1.17 -8.13 16.56
C ALA A 609 -1.97 -7.12 17.41
N SER A 610 -3.00 -6.50 16.83
CA SER A 610 -3.90 -5.58 17.53
C SER A 610 -4.74 -6.26 18.62
N LEU A 611 -5.06 -7.54 18.44
CA LEU A 611 -5.76 -8.38 19.41
C LEU A 611 -4.84 -9.02 20.45
N GLY A 612 -3.51 -8.96 20.30
CA GLY A 612 -2.56 -9.64 21.19
C GLY A 612 -2.26 -11.09 20.80
N LEU A 613 -2.76 -11.55 19.65
CA LEU A 613 -2.55 -12.89 19.10
C LEU A 613 -1.13 -13.04 18.52
N ALA A 614 -0.14 -13.13 19.40
CA ALA A 614 1.28 -13.08 19.05
C ALA A 614 1.71 -14.21 18.10
N GLU A 615 1.22 -15.43 18.32
CA GLU A 615 1.60 -16.60 17.51
C GLU A 615 0.94 -16.55 16.13
N GLU A 616 -0.33 -16.17 16.03
CA GLU A 616 -1.01 -15.97 14.76
C GLU A 616 -0.37 -14.82 13.96
N ALA A 617 0.00 -13.70 14.60
CA ALA A 617 0.73 -12.62 13.95
C ALA A 617 2.10 -13.09 13.43
N HIS A 618 2.85 -13.84 14.23
CA HIS A 618 4.13 -14.41 13.82
C HIS A 618 3.99 -15.44 12.68
N GLU A 619 2.92 -16.23 12.67
CA GLU A 619 2.63 -17.16 11.58
C GLU A 619 2.39 -16.40 10.27
N THR A 620 1.60 -15.31 10.28
CA THR A 620 1.40 -14.49 9.07
C THR A 620 2.71 -13.89 8.55
N LEU A 621 3.61 -13.42 9.43
CA LEU A 621 4.94 -12.95 9.04
C LEU A 621 5.78 -14.06 8.42
N THR A 622 5.74 -15.26 8.98
CA THR A 622 6.50 -16.41 8.47
C THR A 622 5.99 -16.83 7.08
N LEU A 623 4.67 -16.85 6.89
CA LEU A 623 4.06 -17.10 5.58
C LEU A 623 4.43 -16.04 4.56
N LEU A 624 4.38 -14.75 4.94
CA LEU A 624 4.83 -13.64 4.11
C LEU A 624 6.28 -13.82 3.67
N ALA A 625 7.18 -14.05 4.63
CA ALA A 625 8.61 -14.18 4.40
C ALA A 625 8.97 -15.40 3.53
N ALA A 626 8.23 -16.50 3.65
CA ALA A 626 8.53 -17.74 2.96
C ALA A 626 7.92 -17.83 1.54
N ARG A 627 6.83 -17.12 1.26
CA ARG A 627 6.04 -17.34 0.03
C ARG A 627 6.05 -16.17 -0.96
N TYR A 628 6.36 -14.96 -0.49
CA TYR A 628 6.11 -13.73 -1.25
C TYR A 628 7.35 -12.86 -1.46
N TRP A 629 8.54 -13.47 -1.36
CA TRP A 629 9.81 -12.79 -1.61
C TRP A 629 10.73 -13.73 -2.40
N ARG A 630 11.34 -13.20 -3.46
CA ARG A 630 12.31 -13.95 -4.27
C ARG A 630 13.68 -13.91 -3.59
N GLU A 631 14.30 -15.06 -3.40
CA GLU A 631 15.61 -15.14 -2.74
C GLU A 631 16.73 -14.45 -3.53
N GLU A 632 16.60 -14.39 -4.85
CA GLU A 632 17.68 -13.92 -5.74
C GLU A 632 17.82 -12.40 -5.82
N ASN A 633 16.76 -11.65 -5.49
CA ASN A 633 16.75 -10.18 -5.54
C ASN A 633 16.08 -9.53 -4.31
N LEU A 634 15.52 -10.32 -3.37
CA LEU A 634 14.72 -9.84 -2.23
C LEU A 634 13.68 -8.80 -2.64
N VAL A 635 13.02 -9.05 -3.77
CA VAL A 635 11.85 -8.30 -4.21
C VAL A 635 10.60 -9.11 -3.88
N SER A 636 9.55 -8.43 -3.43
CA SER A 636 8.29 -9.10 -3.10
C SER A 636 7.45 -9.44 -4.33
N THR A 637 6.56 -10.41 -4.15
CA THR A 637 5.59 -10.83 -5.16
C THR A 637 4.17 -10.71 -4.61
N HIS A 638 3.23 -10.39 -5.50
CA HIS A 638 1.82 -10.26 -5.14
C HIS A 638 1.18 -11.63 -4.93
N ASN A 639 1.46 -12.56 -5.84
CA ASN A 639 1.08 -13.95 -5.74
C ASN A 639 2.33 -14.77 -5.39
N ARG A 640 2.17 -15.99 -4.89
CA ARG A 640 3.30 -16.85 -4.52
C ARG A 640 4.19 -17.06 -5.75
N ASP A 641 5.45 -16.65 -5.65
CA ASP A 641 6.47 -16.72 -6.70
C ASP A 641 6.14 -16.02 -8.04
N ALA A 642 5.06 -15.23 -8.09
CA ALA A 642 4.52 -14.65 -9.31
C ALA A 642 4.07 -13.19 -9.12
N ILE A 643 4.30 -12.37 -10.16
CA ILE A 643 3.95 -10.95 -10.22
C ILE A 643 4.77 -10.14 -9.23
N PHE A 644 5.85 -9.51 -9.70
CA PHE A 644 6.54 -8.48 -8.93
C PHE A 644 5.56 -7.38 -8.49
N ASN A 645 5.51 -7.13 -7.17
CA ASN A 645 4.71 -6.07 -6.54
C ASN A 645 5.39 -5.59 -5.24
N VAL A 646 5.11 -4.37 -4.79
CA VAL A 646 5.67 -3.77 -3.56
C VAL A 646 4.65 -3.61 -2.42
N ASP A 647 3.43 -4.12 -2.58
CA ASP A 647 2.35 -4.00 -1.61
C ASP A 647 2.69 -4.54 -0.21
N VAL A 648 3.51 -5.58 -0.09
CA VAL A 648 3.98 -6.10 1.20
C VAL A 648 5.30 -5.49 1.69
N CYS A 649 5.98 -4.69 0.86
CA CYS A 649 7.24 -4.05 1.24
C CYS A 649 7.07 -3.05 2.39
N GLY A 650 5.94 -2.34 2.47
CA GLY A 650 5.57 -1.55 3.65
C GLY A 650 4.78 -2.34 4.69
N GLY A 651 4.05 -3.37 4.26
CA GLY A 651 3.18 -4.15 5.13
C GLY A 651 3.94 -4.99 6.15
N LEU A 652 4.96 -5.73 5.70
CA LEU A 652 5.77 -6.59 6.58
C LEU A 652 6.49 -5.79 7.68
N PRO A 653 7.21 -4.69 7.38
CA PRO A 653 7.82 -3.88 8.44
C PRO A 653 6.79 -3.25 9.38
N ALA A 654 5.61 -2.84 8.88
CA ALA A 654 4.55 -2.31 9.72
C ALA A 654 3.99 -3.35 10.69
N LEU A 655 3.85 -4.61 10.26
CA LEU A 655 3.42 -5.72 11.11
C LEU A 655 4.45 -6.03 12.20
N VAL A 656 5.73 -6.09 11.85
CA VAL A 656 6.81 -6.22 12.86
C VAL A 656 6.74 -5.07 13.88
N ALA A 657 6.56 -3.83 13.41
CA ALA A 657 6.41 -2.68 14.30
C ALA A 657 5.17 -2.81 15.21
N ALA A 658 4.02 -3.24 14.67
CA ALA A 658 2.77 -3.41 15.42
C ALA A 658 2.87 -4.50 16.51
N MET A 659 3.62 -5.58 16.25
CA MET A 659 3.88 -6.64 17.24
C MET A 659 4.77 -6.16 18.40
N LEU A 660 5.67 -5.22 18.13
CA LEU A 660 6.61 -4.67 19.10
C LEU A 660 6.07 -3.46 19.86
N VAL A 661 5.27 -2.62 19.21
CA VAL A 661 4.68 -1.41 19.80
C VAL A 661 3.31 -1.12 19.19
N ARG A 662 2.29 -1.01 20.04
CA ARG A 662 0.96 -0.52 19.67
C ARG A 662 0.75 0.87 20.24
N SER A 663 0.11 1.77 19.49
CA SER A 663 -0.21 3.11 20.00
C SER A 663 -1.60 3.59 19.59
N SER A 664 -2.23 4.37 20.46
CA SER A 664 -3.58 4.93 20.27
C SER A 664 -3.68 6.34 20.86
N LEU A 665 -4.72 7.08 20.47
CA LEU A 665 -5.03 8.42 21.00
C LEU A 665 -6.38 8.39 21.73
N PRO A 666 -6.50 7.75 22.90
CA PRO A 666 -7.80 7.48 23.52
C PRO A 666 -8.63 8.74 23.85
N GLY A 667 -8.02 9.93 23.85
CA GLY A 667 -8.73 11.20 23.90
C GLY A 667 -7.95 12.33 23.21
N ALA A 668 -8.57 13.50 23.11
CA ALA A 668 -7.92 14.71 22.61
C ALA A 668 -6.71 15.08 23.48
N GLY A 669 -5.51 15.04 22.89
CA GLY A 669 -4.29 15.54 23.52
C GLY A 669 -3.57 14.56 24.46
N TYR A 670 -3.89 13.28 24.40
CA TYR A 670 -3.19 12.24 25.18
C TYR A 670 -3.13 10.91 24.40
N GLY A 671 -1.98 10.24 24.48
CA GLY A 671 -1.71 8.98 23.81
C GLY A 671 -1.44 7.83 24.76
N ARG A 672 -1.62 6.61 24.25
CA ARG A 672 -1.23 5.36 24.91
C ARG A 672 -0.26 4.60 24.01
N VAL A 673 0.76 4.01 24.62
CA VAL A 673 1.75 3.15 23.96
C VAL A 673 1.82 1.85 24.75
N ASP A 674 1.54 0.73 24.11
CA ASP A 674 1.74 -0.60 24.68
C ASP A 674 3.02 -1.20 24.08
N LEU A 675 3.98 -1.54 24.92
CA LEU A 675 5.23 -2.19 24.52
C LEU A 675 5.05 -3.71 24.51
N LEU A 676 5.54 -4.33 23.45
CA LEU A 676 5.52 -5.78 23.20
C LEU A 676 4.10 -6.38 23.29
N PRO A 677 3.07 -5.76 22.65
CA PRO A 677 1.68 -6.18 22.78
C PRO A 677 1.41 -7.56 22.17
N ALA A 678 2.23 -8.02 21.22
CA ALA A 678 2.07 -9.30 20.56
C ALA A 678 3.45 -9.93 20.26
N LEU A 679 4.26 -10.11 21.30
CA LEU A 679 5.60 -10.70 21.20
C LEU A 679 5.52 -12.24 21.16
N PRO A 680 5.95 -12.89 20.06
CA PRO A 680 5.87 -14.34 19.93
C PRO A 680 6.97 -15.04 20.74
N GLU A 681 6.74 -16.30 21.08
CA GLU A 681 7.72 -17.16 21.78
C GLU A 681 9.04 -17.28 21.01
N ALA A 682 8.97 -17.18 19.67
CA ALA A 682 10.14 -17.19 18.80
C ALA A 682 11.08 -15.98 19.02
N TRP A 683 10.62 -14.91 19.67
CA TRP A 683 11.39 -13.68 19.91
C TRP A 683 11.70 -13.45 21.40
N PRO A 684 12.39 -14.38 22.11
CA PRO A 684 12.62 -14.26 23.56
C PRO A 684 13.53 -13.08 23.94
N ARG A 685 14.26 -12.52 22.97
CA ARG A 685 15.14 -11.35 23.13
C ARG A 685 15.20 -10.56 21.83
N GLY A 686 15.53 -9.28 21.90
CA GLY A 686 15.78 -8.48 20.70
C GLY A 686 15.94 -7.00 20.99
N GLU A 687 16.07 -6.24 19.91
CA GLU A 687 16.18 -4.79 19.95
C GLU A 687 15.43 -4.16 18.77
N ALA A 688 14.74 -3.06 19.01
CA ALA A 688 14.18 -2.21 17.96
C ALA A 688 14.57 -0.75 18.20
N ARG A 689 14.77 -0.01 17.12
CA ARG A 689 15.22 1.39 17.15
C ARG A 689 14.34 2.25 16.24
N GLY A 690 14.11 3.47 16.71
CA GLY A 690 13.44 4.54 15.95
C GLY A 690 12.03 4.20 15.45
N LEU A 691 11.27 3.47 16.26
CA LEU A 691 9.84 3.28 15.99
C LEU A 691 9.10 4.57 16.33
N VAL A 692 8.21 5.01 15.45
CA VAL A 692 7.35 6.17 15.66
C VAL A 692 5.98 5.69 16.06
N VAL A 693 5.41 6.35 17.07
CA VAL A 693 4.10 6.04 17.63
C VAL A 693 3.21 7.27 17.58
N ARG A 694 1.90 7.07 17.72
CA ARG A 694 0.98 8.19 17.89
C ARG A 694 1.36 8.97 19.17
N GLY A 695 1.75 10.23 19.01
CA GLY A 695 2.15 11.12 20.10
C GLY A 695 3.64 11.09 20.51
N GLY A 696 4.49 10.30 19.86
CA GLY A 696 5.92 10.25 20.20
C GLY A 696 6.77 9.25 19.39
N THR A 697 7.92 8.89 19.95
CA THR A 697 8.80 7.84 19.43
C THR A 697 9.26 6.89 20.52
N VAL A 698 9.49 5.63 20.14
CA VAL A 698 10.27 4.66 20.89
C VAL A 698 11.65 4.61 20.23
N GLU A 699 12.57 5.45 20.70
CA GLU A 699 13.91 5.62 20.14
C GLU A 699 14.73 4.32 20.24
N ARG A 700 14.52 3.60 21.33
CA ARG A 700 15.12 2.29 21.59
C ARG A 700 14.18 1.45 22.42
N LEU A 701 14.03 0.19 22.05
CA LEU A 701 13.33 -0.86 22.80
C LEU A 701 14.24 -2.08 22.85
N THR A 702 14.57 -2.56 24.05
CA THR A 702 15.28 -3.83 24.24
C THR A 702 14.45 -4.73 25.12
N TRP A 703 14.45 -6.02 24.80
CA TRP A 703 13.76 -7.02 25.61
C TRP A 703 14.60 -8.28 25.75
N LYS A 704 14.43 -8.91 26.89
CA LYS A 704 14.96 -10.23 27.24
C LYS A 704 14.09 -10.81 28.36
N PRO A 705 14.22 -12.10 28.69
CA PRO A 705 13.41 -12.68 29.75
C PRO A 705 13.52 -11.89 31.06
N GLY A 706 12.37 -11.47 31.60
CA GLY A 706 12.24 -10.74 32.86
C GLY A 706 12.59 -9.24 32.83
N ARG A 707 12.99 -8.66 31.68
CA ARG A 707 13.37 -7.24 31.59
C ARG A 707 13.08 -6.63 30.22
N VAL A 708 12.41 -5.48 30.23
CA VAL A 708 12.18 -4.63 29.06
C VAL A 708 12.69 -3.24 29.36
N GLU A 709 13.42 -2.63 28.43
CA GLU A 709 13.89 -1.25 28.53
C GLU A 709 13.47 -0.48 27.30
N ALA A 710 13.01 0.75 27.50
CA ALA A 710 12.60 1.62 26.41
C ALA A 710 13.12 3.04 26.62
N VAL A 711 13.45 3.74 25.55
CA VAL A 711 13.67 5.18 25.55
C VAL A 711 12.54 5.80 24.76
N VAL A 712 11.65 6.50 25.45
CA VAL A 712 10.44 7.08 24.85
C VAL A 712 10.57 8.59 24.85
N ARG A 713 10.34 9.20 23.68
CA ARG A 713 10.21 10.65 23.53
C ARG A 713 8.77 10.98 23.18
N ALA A 714 8.22 11.99 23.84
CA ALA A 714 6.83 12.40 23.65
C ALA A 714 6.72 13.83 23.12
N TRP A 715 5.76 14.08 22.23
CA TRP A 715 5.28 15.43 21.90
C TRP A 715 3.81 15.64 22.31
N ALA A 716 3.10 14.56 22.65
CA ALA A 716 1.86 14.58 23.41
C ALA A 716 2.04 13.77 24.71
N PRO A 717 1.34 14.07 25.80
CA PRO A 717 1.36 13.22 27.01
C PRO A 717 1.09 11.75 26.67
N LEU A 718 1.99 10.85 27.07
CA LEU A 718 1.89 9.40 26.81
C LEU A 718 1.77 8.60 28.09
N LEU A 719 0.86 7.63 28.11
CA LEU A 719 0.95 6.48 29.01
C LEU A 719 1.57 5.31 28.29
N VAL A 720 2.77 4.95 28.73
CA VAL A 720 3.51 3.80 28.24
C VAL A 720 3.21 2.62 29.16
N THR A 721 2.77 1.51 28.59
CA THR A 721 2.48 0.27 29.32
C THR A 721 3.38 -0.86 28.84
N CYS A 722 3.67 -1.80 29.74
CA CYS A 722 4.30 -3.07 29.42
C CYS A 722 3.71 -4.13 30.37
N GLY A 723 2.79 -4.94 29.84
CA GLY A 723 1.92 -5.78 30.67
C GLY A 723 1.13 -4.94 31.68
N ILE A 724 1.20 -5.27 32.96
CA ILE A 724 0.53 -4.53 34.05
C ILE A 724 1.26 -3.26 34.50
N GLN A 725 2.50 -3.07 34.06
CA GLN A 725 3.31 -1.94 34.49
C GLN A 725 3.04 -0.74 33.57
N SER A 726 3.11 0.47 34.13
CA SER A 726 2.94 1.68 33.34
C SER A 726 3.79 2.84 33.82
N ALA A 727 4.09 3.75 32.90
CA ALA A 727 4.81 4.99 33.13
C ALA A 727 4.16 6.12 32.33
N ARG A 728 4.26 7.34 32.84
CA ARG A 728 3.82 8.54 32.14
C ARG A 728 5.04 9.27 31.57
N VAL A 729 4.96 9.70 30.32
CA VAL A 729 5.99 10.50 29.64
C VAL A 729 5.35 11.80 29.19
N LEU A 730 5.91 12.94 29.61
CA LEU A 730 5.38 14.25 29.25
C LEU A 730 6.05 14.81 27.98
N PRO A 731 5.38 15.72 27.25
CA PRO A 731 5.94 16.34 26.07
C PRO A 731 7.32 16.98 26.32
N GLY A 732 8.24 16.81 25.38
CA GLY A 732 9.59 17.38 25.45
C GLY A 732 10.59 16.57 26.27
N GLU A 733 10.15 15.51 26.95
CA GLU A 733 11.02 14.61 27.70
C GLU A 733 11.43 13.42 26.82
N ALA A 734 12.68 12.98 26.98
CA ALA A 734 13.14 11.66 26.56
C ALA A 734 13.41 10.85 27.82
N LEU A 735 12.52 9.91 28.13
CA LEU A 735 12.58 9.17 29.38
C LEU A 735 13.08 7.74 29.15
N PRO A 736 14.21 7.34 29.78
CA PRO A 736 14.57 5.94 29.88
C PRO A 736 13.62 5.25 30.87
N LEU A 737 12.96 4.20 30.41
CA LEU A 737 12.04 3.37 31.15
C LEU A 737 12.63 1.98 31.33
N THR A 738 12.45 1.38 32.51
CA THR A 738 12.87 0.00 32.80
C THR A 738 11.74 -0.73 33.51
N PHE A 739 11.29 -1.82 32.90
CA PHE A 739 10.26 -2.70 33.43
C PHE A 739 10.91 -4.03 33.81
N VAL A 740 10.68 -4.49 35.05
CA VAL A 740 11.32 -5.69 35.63
C VAL A 740 10.29 -6.65 36.21
N GLY A 741 10.60 -7.94 36.27
CA GLY A 741 9.68 -8.93 36.85
C GLY A 741 8.48 -9.25 35.95
N LEU A 742 8.63 -9.04 34.65
CA LEU A 742 7.70 -9.52 33.63
C LEU A 742 7.93 -11.02 33.47
N ASP A 743 7.23 -11.83 34.24
CA ASP A 743 7.32 -13.30 34.12
C ASP A 743 6.86 -13.70 32.71
N ALA A 744 7.56 -14.64 32.06
CA ALA A 744 7.27 -15.04 30.68
C ALA A 744 5.84 -15.61 30.53
N LYS A 745 5.28 -16.14 31.62
CA LYS A 745 3.87 -16.55 31.70
C LYS A 745 2.89 -15.38 31.89
N LEU A 746 3.31 -14.25 32.44
CA LEU A 746 2.42 -13.12 32.74
C LEU A 746 2.03 -12.32 31.49
N ILE A 747 2.81 -12.43 30.41
CA ILE A 747 2.51 -11.77 29.12
C ILE A 747 1.40 -12.52 28.35
N GLN A 748 1.27 -13.84 28.55
CA GLN A 748 0.23 -14.67 27.92
C GLN A 748 -1.00 -14.96 28.81
N GLN A 749 -0.94 -14.72 30.14
CA GLN A 749 -1.98 -15.16 31.08
C GLN A 749 -2.90 -14.06 31.65
N LEU A 750 -2.87 -12.84 31.13
CA LEU A 750 -3.75 -11.75 31.60
C LEU A 750 -4.97 -11.48 30.71
N GLU A 751 -5.21 -12.35 29.73
CA GLU A 751 -6.44 -12.39 28.90
C GLU A 751 -7.50 -13.38 29.45
N ALA A 752 -7.38 -13.81 30.71
CA ALA A 752 -8.40 -14.61 31.39
C ALA A 752 -9.36 -13.77 32.24
#